data_AF-A0A1I0F929-F1
#
_entry.id   AF-A0A1I0F929-F1
#
_cell.length_a   1.000
_cell.length_b   1.000
_cell.length_c   1.000
_cell.angle_alpha   90.00
_cell.angle_beta   90.00
_cell.angle_gamma   90.00
#
_symmetry.space_group_name_H-M   'P 1'
#
loop_
_entity.id
_entity.type
_entity.pdbx_description
1 polymer ?
#
loop_
_entity_poly.entity_id
_entity_poly.type
_entity_poly.pdbx_seq_one_letter_code
_entity_poly.pdbx_strand_id
1 'polypeptide(L)'
;MSQDLLPAVAAPTRDDAPPTGRPLLPVAVAVACAGVALGVLVAATALGLPLLAPLIAAGVLAIPLLLVRPVAFVVVATVVEVGNLSDVAAANGVPRLETALLGLALLAVGLAWLRGEVRPASSPLVVAGLLYLAAQLLASVTAEDPTASLAVVAEVAKALLWPVVVCLLLLTHRRAPVAMARAIVLTLAVLSALTVFQEFVLDNGTTLAGLSNVPVEADIGGATARHSGPQGDPNFWGRVLLLGLPFAFSLAHTATSRRGAVLWICSALSIGAGVVLTGSRGTLLAAFVVLCLWALLTGGRVAKAVALAPLLAGLVLLVPGVGSRLLTLSAVGADGLAVADPSLEGRVAAQRVALEMVVDHPVLGIGPGNFLALTPEYLQQLAIDSVPLAPHNQYLEATAEGGVVGLAAWLLLLGVAAFSAARARTLARAGGPAVDREAPVAMSNAVLAAFAGWAVASVFLHLATFRTFLFVAALAAALDIRARRADRHRQRTPAGSGPTVRPRRSAGLSAGARSTAVLLTAALLVLAGALWLRAEPSEPTWSASAGMQMAVNYTQDTDSPAYDLDTLSRDGLVRTMGGIAASQRFTDEGLAQVAAAGLPTDGITIEVSGSVRSGLFVFTATGPDPAAAAAAADAVRAAAQRFLDEVSALYVTQPVPGPPVVTEAAAPYDRRLALVPLALGVLVAAGAGALAWRTRRERDRAASQQPVPTS
;
A
#
# COMPACT_ATOMS: atom_id res chain seq x y z
N MET A 1 28.86 33.46 54.36
CA MET A 1 28.56 33.63 52.92
C MET A 1 29.05 32.39 52.19
N SER A 2 28.08 31.59 51.78
CA SER A 2 28.15 30.38 50.97
C SER A 2 28.31 30.72 49.49
N GLN A 3 29.23 30.06 48.77
CA GLN A 3 29.15 29.90 47.31
C GLN A 3 29.73 28.54 46.88
N ASP A 4 28.80 27.63 46.58
CA ASP A 4 28.69 26.82 45.37
C ASP A 4 29.86 25.92 44.92
N LEU A 5 29.79 24.65 45.35
CA LEU A 5 30.36 23.50 44.64
C LEU A 5 29.28 22.92 43.70
N LEU A 6 29.32 23.28 42.42
CA LEU A 6 28.57 22.63 41.34
C LEU A 6 29.26 21.32 40.91
N PRO A 7 28.51 20.26 40.57
CA PRO A 7 29.09 18.99 40.14
C PRO A 7 29.67 19.08 38.72
N ALA A 8 30.84 18.48 38.53
CA ALA A 8 31.55 18.41 37.25
C ALA A 8 30.69 17.82 36.12
N VAL A 9 30.52 18.59 35.06
CA VAL A 9 29.92 18.15 33.80
C VAL A 9 30.87 17.15 33.14
N ALA A 10 30.42 15.91 32.99
CA ALA A 10 31.15 14.86 32.28
C ALA A 10 31.40 15.29 30.82
N ALA A 11 32.67 15.29 30.41
CA ALA A 11 33.06 15.52 29.02
C ALA A 11 32.47 14.43 28.11
N PRO A 12 32.05 14.76 26.87
CA PRO A 12 31.52 13.78 25.94
C PRO A 12 32.59 12.74 25.60
N THR A 13 32.23 11.46 25.71
CA THR A 13 33.06 10.31 25.32
C THR A 13 33.39 10.38 23.83
N ARG A 14 34.64 10.08 23.49
CA ARG A 14 35.28 10.16 22.16
C ARG A 14 34.68 9.28 21.05
N ASP A 15 33.49 8.70 21.25
CA ASP A 15 32.80 7.79 20.31
C ASP A 15 31.85 8.51 19.32
N ASP A 16 31.68 9.83 19.42
CA ASP A 16 30.78 10.63 18.55
C ASP A 16 31.49 11.38 17.39
N ALA A 17 32.78 11.13 17.14
CA ALA A 17 33.48 11.79 16.02
C ALA A 17 33.24 11.04 14.70
N PRO A 18 32.65 11.68 13.66
CA PRO A 18 32.49 11.04 12.35
C PRO A 18 33.85 10.81 11.68
N PRO A 19 34.03 9.71 10.92
CA PRO A 19 35.27 9.44 10.22
C PRO A 19 35.52 10.51 9.16
N THR A 20 36.68 11.16 9.22
CA THR A 20 37.16 12.19 8.30
C THR A 20 37.65 11.58 6.98
N GLY A 21 36.73 11.10 6.15
CA GLY A 21 36.97 10.80 4.74
C GLY A 21 36.35 11.88 3.85
N ARG A 22 37.12 12.48 2.93
CA ARG A 22 36.66 13.55 2.02
C ARG A 22 35.38 13.15 1.25
N PRO A 23 34.30 13.95 1.23
CA PRO A 23 33.01 13.58 0.67
C PRO A 23 32.93 13.92 -0.83
N LEU A 24 33.76 13.28 -1.67
CA LEU A 24 33.73 13.56 -3.11
C LEU A 24 32.50 12.95 -3.81
N LEU A 25 32.03 11.79 -3.34
CA LEU A 25 30.89 11.08 -3.95
C LEU A 25 29.53 11.77 -3.76
N PRO A 26 29.15 12.29 -2.57
CA PRO A 26 27.87 12.98 -2.39
C PRO A 26 27.77 14.29 -3.19
N VAL A 27 28.90 15.00 -3.35
CA VAL A 27 28.97 16.24 -4.11
C VAL A 27 28.81 15.96 -5.61
N ALA A 28 29.50 14.95 -6.13
CA ALA A 28 29.35 14.53 -7.53
C ALA A 28 27.92 14.09 -7.87
N VAL A 29 27.28 13.32 -6.98
CA VAL A 29 25.88 12.90 -7.15
C VAL A 29 24.93 14.10 -7.08
N ALA A 30 25.16 15.06 -6.17
CA ALA A 30 24.34 16.27 -6.08
C ALA A 30 24.42 17.14 -7.33
N VAL A 31 25.62 17.31 -7.91
CA VAL A 31 25.82 18.06 -9.15
C VAL A 31 25.13 17.36 -10.33
N ALA A 32 25.24 16.03 -10.43
CA ALA A 32 24.56 15.25 -11.46
C ALA A 32 23.02 15.36 -11.33
N CYS A 33 22.48 15.24 -10.11
CA CYS A 33 21.06 15.41 -9.85
C CYS A 33 20.57 16.83 -10.19
N ALA A 34 21.35 17.87 -9.90
CA ALA A 34 21.00 19.24 -10.29
C ALA A 34 20.94 19.42 -11.82
N GLY A 35 21.88 18.81 -12.56
CA GLY A 35 21.87 18.81 -14.02
C GLY A 35 20.65 18.08 -14.60
N VAL A 36 20.30 16.90 -14.07
CA VAL A 36 19.12 16.14 -14.49
C VAL A 36 17.82 16.88 -14.14
N ALA A 37 17.71 17.45 -12.95
CA ALA A 37 16.54 18.22 -12.53
C ALA A 37 16.30 19.44 -13.43
N LEU A 38 17.38 20.13 -13.81
CA LEU A 38 17.32 21.25 -14.76
C LEU A 38 16.88 20.76 -16.16
N GLY A 39 17.43 19.65 -16.64
CA GLY A 39 17.05 19.04 -17.92
C GLY A 39 15.57 18.63 -17.96
N VAL A 40 15.06 18.04 -16.89
CA VAL A 40 13.63 17.69 -16.73
C VAL A 40 12.76 18.94 -16.74
N LEU A 41 13.15 20.00 -16.03
CA LEU A 41 12.40 21.25 -15.99
C LEU A 41 12.27 21.87 -17.39
N VAL A 42 13.37 21.89 -18.16
CA VAL A 42 13.43 22.43 -19.52
C VAL A 42 12.62 21.56 -20.50
N ALA A 43 12.76 20.24 -20.44
CA ALA A 43 12.02 19.33 -21.31
C ALA A 43 10.50 19.38 -21.06
N ALA A 44 10.08 19.41 -19.80
CA ALA A 44 8.66 19.43 -19.44
C ALA A 44 7.98 20.78 -19.73
N THR A 45 8.72 21.90 -19.65
CA THR A 45 8.21 23.20 -20.13
C THR A 45 8.07 23.22 -21.65
N ALA A 46 9.00 22.61 -22.38
CA ALA A 46 8.90 22.46 -23.84
C ALA A 46 7.75 21.54 -24.29
N LEU A 47 7.36 20.55 -23.46
CA LEU A 47 6.28 19.60 -23.73
C LEU A 47 4.90 20.03 -23.18
N GLY A 48 4.78 21.24 -22.62
CA GLY A 48 3.49 21.73 -22.10
C GLY A 48 3.01 21.03 -20.81
N LEU A 49 3.92 20.47 -20.01
CA LEU A 49 3.63 19.79 -18.73
C LEU A 49 4.16 20.58 -17.50
N PRO A 50 3.81 21.86 -17.32
CA PRO A 50 4.46 22.75 -16.35
C PRO A 50 4.18 22.37 -14.88
N LEU A 51 3.11 21.63 -14.60
CA LEU A 51 2.71 21.28 -13.22
C LEU A 51 3.45 20.05 -12.66
N LEU A 52 3.89 19.12 -13.52
CA LEU A 52 4.59 17.89 -13.10
C LEU A 52 6.12 18.08 -13.03
N ALA A 53 6.67 18.99 -13.85
CA ALA A 53 8.10 19.28 -13.92
C ALA A 53 8.75 19.62 -12.57
N PRO A 54 8.17 20.50 -11.72
CA PRO A 54 8.78 20.90 -10.45
C PRO A 54 8.83 19.76 -9.44
N LEU A 55 7.81 18.88 -9.46
CA LEU A 55 7.74 17.71 -8.57
C LEU A 55 8.79 16.66 -8.94
N ILE A 56 8.96 16.38 -10.23
CA ILE A 56 9.99 15.46 -10.71
C ILE A 56 11.38 16.04 -10.42
N ALA A 57 11.59 17.33 -10.69
CA ALA A 57 12.84 18.02 -10.38
C ALA A 57 13.17 17.98 -8.88
N ALA A 58 12.18 18.23 -8.00
CA ALA A 58 12.36 18.14 -6.55
C ALA A 58 12.70 16.71 -6.11
N GLY A 59 12.07 15.69 -6.69
CA GLY A 59 12.39 14.28 -6.45
C GLY A 59 13.83 13.94 -6.82
N VAL A 60 14.29 14.39 -8.00
CA VAL A 60 15.68 14.19 -8.45
C VAL A 60 16.67 14.91 -7.54
N LEU A 61 16.39 16.16 -7.15
CA LEU A 61 17.22 16.93 -6.23
C LEU A 61 17.26 16.34 -4.81
N ALA A 62 16.26 15.56 -4.41
CA ALA A 62 16.23 14.88 -3.13
C ALA A 62 17.15 13.65 -3.09
N ILE A 63 17.46 13.00 -4.23
CA ILE A 63 18.25 11.76 -4.29
C ILE A 63 19.54 11.79 -3.45
N PRO A 64 20.43 12.81 -3.55
CA PRO A 64 21.65 12.85 -2.75
C PRO A 64 21.35 12.87 -1.24
N LEU A 65 20.34 13.62 -0.82
CA LEU A 65 19.90 13.69 0.58
C LEU A 65 19.40 12.32 1.04
N LEU A 66 18.60 11.63 0.22
CA LEU A 66 18.05 10.31 0.55
C LEU A 66 19.15 9.24 0.67
N LEU A 67 20.21 9.31 -0.15
CA LEU A 67 21.36 8.41 -0.09
C LEU A 67 22.30 8.70 1.09
N VAL A 68 22.37 9.95 1.55
CA VAL A 68 23.23 10.35 2.67
C VAL A 68 22.52 10.24 4.01
N ARG A 69 21.20 10.40 4.06
CA ARG A 69 20.40 10.39 5.30
C ARG A 69 19.35 9.27 5.28
N PRO A 70 19.65 8.10 5.86
CA PRO A 70 18.72 6.97 5.92
C PRO A 70 17.36 7.29 6.53
N VAL A 71 17.31 8.20 7.52
CA VAL A 71 16.04 8.64 8.13
C VAL A 71 15.18 9.42 7.12
N ALA A 72 15.79 10.27 6.29
CA ALA A 72 15.07 10.98 5.24
C ALA A 72 14.55 10.00 4.18
N PHE A 73 15.36 9.00 3.82
CA PHE A 73 14.91 7.91 2.93
C PHE A 73 13.68 7.21 3.48
N VAL A 74 13.74 6.73 4.73
CA VAL A 74 12.62 6.01 5.35
C VAL A 74 11.36 6.87 5.37
N VAL A 75 11.48 8.16 5.70
CA VAL A 75 10.34 9.08 5.69
C VAL A 75 9.74 9.20 4.29
N VAL A 76 10.56 9.50 3.27
CA VAL A 76 10.06 9.66 1.88
C VAL A 76 9.45 8.37 1.34
N ALA A 77 10.13 7.23 1.52
CA ALA A 77 9.60 5.94 1.10
C ALA A 77 8.27 5.60 1.79
N THR A 78 8.15 5.93 3.08
CA THR A 78 6.90 5.74 3.83
C THR A 78 5.78 6.65 3.31
N VAL A 79 6.08 7.92 3.00
CA VAL A 79 5.09 8.85 2.44
C VAL A 79 4.60 8.38 1.08
N VAL A 80 5.51 7.94 0.21
CA VAL A 80 5.15 7.44 -1.13
C VAL A 80 4.31 6.17 -1.04
N GLU A 81 4.70 5.24 -0.17
CA GLU A 81 3.99 3.97 0.00
C GLU A 81 2.60 4.18 0.61
N VAL A 82 2.55 4.81 1.79
CA VAL A 82 1.31 4.97 2.56
C VAL A 82 0.32 5.89 1.84
N GLY A 83 0.83 6.87 1.09
CA GLY A 83 0.01 7.78 0.29
C GLY A 83 -0.35 7.27 -1.10
N ASN A 84 0.04 6.04 -1.45
CA ASN A 84 -0.12 5.47 -2.80
C ASN A 84 0.37 6.38 -3.93
N LEU A 85 1.42 7.18 -3.69
CA LEU A 85 1.82 8.23 -4.62
C LEU A 85 2.39 7.68 -5.93
N SER A 86 2.83 6.42 -5.94
CA SER A 86 3.29 5.76 -7.16
C SER A 86 2.15 5.51 -8.15
N ASP A 87 1.02 5.01 -7.68
CA ASP A 87 -0.15 4.76 -8.54
C ASP A 87 -0.84 6.07 -8.93
N VAL A 88 -0.92 7.03 -7.99
CA VAL A 88 -1.40 8.38 -8.30
C VAL A 88 -0.53 9.04 -9.37
N ALA A 89 0.80 8.91 -9.28
CA ALA A 89 1.71 9.41 -10.30
C ALA A 89 1.48 8.71 -11.65
N ALA A 90 1.32 7.39 -11.66
CA ALA A 90 1.05 6.60 -12.87
C ALA A 90 -0.27 7.00 -13.56
N ALA A 91 -1.33 7.21 -12.79
CA ALA A 91 -2.62 7.70 -13.30
C ALA A 91 -2.51 9.09 -13.95
N ASN A 92 -1.47 9.87 -13.63
CA ASN A 92 -1.20 11.18 -14.20
C ASN A 92 -0.02 11.16 -15.22
N GLY A 93 0.29 10.01 -15.81
CA GLY A 93 1.30 9.88 -16.88
C GLY A 93 2.76 9.90 -16.41
N VAL A 94 3.01 9.81 -15.10
CA VAL A 94 4.37 9.71 -14.53
C VAL A 94 4.73 8.24 -14.29
N PRO A 95 5.93 7.75 -14.69
CA PRO A 95 6.33 6.38 -14.43
C PRO A 95 6.22 5.97 -12.95
N ARG A 96 5.76 4.74 -12.70
CA ARG A 96 5.63 4.17 -11.34
C ARG A 96 6.96 4.30 -10.58
N LEU A 97 6.89 4.86 -9.38
CA LEU A 97 8.06 5.24 -8.59
C LEU A 97 8.66 4.06 -7.79
N GLU A 98 7.91 2.97 -7.64
CA GLU A 98 8.24 1.85 -6.76
C GLU A 98 9.60 1.19 -7.04
N THR A 99 9.86 0.85 -8.31
CA THR A 99 11.09 0.17 -8.72
C THR A 99 12.30 1.09 -8.57
N ALA A 100 12.14 2.37 -8.94
CA ALA A 100 13.16 3.39 -8.76
C ALA A 100 13.48 3.61 -7.28
N LEU A 101 12.45 3.72 -6.43
CA LEU A 101 12.62 3.87 -4.98
C LEU A 101 13.27 2.64 -4.35
N LEU A 102 12.90 1.42 -4.78
CA LEU A 102 13.55 0.20 -4.31
C LEU A 102 15.03 0.17 -4.69
N GLY A 103 15.37 0.54 -5.93
CA GLY A 103 16.75 0.68 -6.39
C GLY A 103 17.55 1.69 -5.56
N LEU A 104 16.98 2.86 -5.29
CA LEU A 104 17.56 3.87 -4.40
C LEU A 104 17.71 3.34 -2.97
N ALA A 105 16.74 2.59 -2.46
CA ALA A 105 16.75 2.03 -1.11
C ALA A 105 17.90 1.02 -0.95
N LEU A 106 18.11 0.16 -1.95
CA LEU A 106 19.23 -0.77 -2.02
C LEU A 106 20.57 -0.03 -2.04
N LEU A 107 20.67 1.04 -2.85
CA LEU A 107 21.86 1.88 -2.89
C LEU A 107 22.12 2.57 -1.55
N ALA A 108 21.09 3.12 -0.90
CA ALA A 108 21.17 3.75 0.41
C ALA A 108 21.64 2.75 1.49
N VAL A 109 21.12 1.52 1.48
CA VAL A 109 21.59 0.44 2.37
C VAL A 109 23.04 0.07 2.06
N GLY A 110 23.42 -0.05 0.78
CA GLY A 110 24.79 -0.32 0.36
C GLY A 110 25.77 0.75 0.87
N LEU A 111 25.44 2.03 0.71
CA LEU A 111 26.23 3.15 1.21
C LEU A 111 26.31 3.17 2.75
N ALA A 112 25.17 2.99 3.43
CA ALA A 112 25.15 2.92 4.89
C ALA A 112 25.94 1.71 5.43
N TRP A 113 25.98 0.61 4.67
CA TRP A 113 26.82 -0.53 4.98
C TRP A 113 28.31 -0.24 4.79
N LEU A 114 28.70 0.41 3.69
CA LEU A 114 30.09 0.84 3.45
C LEU A 114 30.58 1.84 4.51
N ARG A 115 29.68 2.68 5.04
CA ARG A 115 29.97 3.60 6.17
C ARG A 115 30.01 2.90 7.54
N GLY A 116 29.65 1.62 7.62
CA GLY A 116 29.60 0.86 8.88
C GLY A 116 28.40 1.20 9.78
N GLU A 117 27.40 1.92 9.26
CA GLU A 117 26.18 2.32 9.97
C GLU A 117 25.18 1.16 10.08
N VAL A 118 25.19 0.26 9.09
CA VAL A 118 24.32 -0.94 9.07
C VAL A 118 25.11 -2.17 9.48
N ARG A 119 24.52 -2.97 10.38
CA ARG A 119 25.03 -4.30 10.74
C ARG A 119 24.00 -5.37 10.41
N PRO A 120 24.39 -6.48 9.76
CA PRO A 120 23.47 -7.56 9.44
C PRO A 120 22.81 -8.09 10.71
N ALA A 121 21.50 -8.33 10.62
CA ALA A 121 20.68 -8.82 11.71
C ALA A 121 19.76 -9.91 11.21
N SER A 122 19.69 -11.02 11.94
CA SER A 122 18.69 -12.06 11.69
C SER A 122 17.32 -11.59 12.18
N SER A 123 16.33 -11.56 11.30
CA SER A 123 14.93 -11.36 11.64
C SER A 123 14.14 -12.62 11.28
N PRO A 124 13.27 -13.13 12.18
CA PRO A 124 12.38 -14.24 11.83
C PRO A 124 11.41 -13.85 10.70
N LEU A 125 11.11 -12.56 10.54
CA LEU A 125 10.26 -12.04 9.45
C LEU A 125 10.83 -12.35 8.06
N VAL A 126 12.15 -12.33 7.91
CA VAL A 126 12.79 -12.67 6.62
C VAL A 126 12.55 -14.13 6.31
N VAL A 127 12.72 -15.03 7.28
CA VAL A 127 12.47 -16.47 7.09
C VAL A 127 11.01 -16.73 6.75
N ALA A 128 10.07 -16.11 7.48
CA ALA A 128 8.64 -16.23 7.19
C ALA A 128 8.28 -15.72 5.79
N GLY A 129 8.87 -14.60 5.36
CA GLY A 129 8.70 -14.08 4.00
C GLY A 129 9.20 -15.04 2.91
N LEU A 130 10.32 -15.73 3.15
CA LEU A 130 10.83 -16.75 2.21
C LEU A 130 9.94 -17.98 2.15
N LEU A 131 9.42 -18.42 3.30
CA LEU A 131 8.47 -19.53 3.34
C LEU A 131 7.17 -19.15 2.62
N TYR A 132 6.71 -17.91 2.76
CA TYR A 132 5.59 -17.38 1.98
C TYR A 132 5.87 -17.36 0.48
N LEU A 133 7.04 -16.87 0.06
CA LEU A 133 7.43 -16.91 -1.36
C LEU A 133 7.54 -18.34 -1.90
N ALA A 134 8.09 -19.26 -1.11
CA ALA A 134 8.19 -20.67 -1.49
C ALA A 134 6.81 -21.33 -1.60
N ALA A 135 5.86 -20.99 -0.73
CA ALA A 135 4.49 -21.45 -0.83
C ALA A 135 3.80 -20.94 -2.11
N GLN A 136 3.99 -19.66 -2.46
CA GLN A 136 3.44 -19.10 -3.71
C GLN A 136 4.06 -19.74 -4.95
N LEU A 137 5.37 -20.00 -4.93
CA LEU A 137 6.04 -20.74 -6.01
C LEU A 137 5.51 -22.18 -6.14
N LEU A 138 5.27 -22.85 -5.02
CA LEU A 138 4.72 -24.20 -5.02
C LEU A 138 3.28 -24.22 -5.56
N ALA A 139 2.46 -23.25 -5.17
CA ALA A 139 1.10 -23.07 -5.67
C ALA A 139 1.07 -22.75 -7.18
N SER A 140 2.08 -22.04 -7.70
CA SER A 140 2.14 -21.77 -9.16
C SER A 140 2.34 -23.03 -10.02
N VAL A 141 2.73 -24.17 -9.44
CA VAL A 141 2.83 -25.46 -10.15
C VAL A 141 1.46 -25.99 -10.57
N THR A 142 0.41 -25.66 -9.83
CA THR A 142 -0.97 -26.07 -10.10
C THR A 142 -1.79 -24.96 -10.74
N ALA A 143 -1.15 -23.92 -11.27
CA ALA A 143 -1.81 -22.79 -11.91
C ALA A 143 -2.36 -23.14 -13.29
N GLU A 144 -3.62 -22.79 -13.56
CA GLU A 144 -4.24 -22.91 -14.88
C GLU A 144 -3.58 -21.97 -15.89
N ASP A 145 -3.32 -20.72 -15.49
CA ASP A 145 -2.44 -19.77 -16.17
C ASP A 145 -1.12 -19.59 -15.37
N PRO A 146 -0.06 -20.32 -15.75
CA PRO A 146 1.26 -20.16 -15.14
C PRO A 146 1.88 -18.78 -15.35
N THR A 147 1.52 -18.08 -16.45
CA THR A 147 2.10 -16.77 -16.77
C THR A 147 1.56 -15.70 -15.83
N ALA A 148 0.23 -15.68 -15.62
CA ALA A 148 -0.41 -14.83 -14.61
C ALA A 148 0.12 -15.15 -13.21
N SER A 149 0.29 -16.45 -12.90
CA SER A 149 0.80 -16.86 -11.59
C SER A 149 2.23 -16.42 -11.31
N LEU A 150 3.14 -16.63 -12.26
CA LEU A 150 4.52 -16.19 -12.14
C LEU A 150 4.64 -14.67 -12.07
N ALA A 151 3.74 -13.92 -12.72
CA ALA A 151 3.66 -12.47 -12.57
C ALA A 151 3.32 -12.06 -11.13
N VAL A 152 2.32 -12.69 -10.50
CA VAL A 152 1.97 -12.44 -9.09
C VAL A 152 3.13 -12.83 -8.16
N VAL A 153 3.75 -13.98 -8.38
CA VAL A 153 4.92 -14.42 -7.60
C VAL A 153 6.08 -13.42 -7.71
N ALA A 154 6.34 -12.87 -8.90
CA ALA A 154 7.35 -11.85 -9.10
C ALA A 154 7.03 -10.55 -8.33
N GLU A 155 5.76 -10.11 -8.32
CA GLU A 155 5.31 -8.97 -7.51
C GLU A 155 5.51 -9.23 -6.01
N VAL A 156 5.16 -10.42 -5.52
CA VAL A 156 5.39 -10.82 -4.12
C VAL A 156 6.88 -10.84 -3.79
N ALA A 157 7.73 -11.39 -4.67
CA ALA A 157 9.17 -11.43 -4.47
C ALA A 157 9.76 -10.01 -4.36
N LYS A 158 9.36 -9.09 -5.25
CA LYS A 158 9.73 -7.67 -5.16
C LYS A 158 9.23 -7.03 -3.87
N ALA A 159 7.97 -7.29 -3.49
CA ALA A 159 7.38 -6.74 -2.28
C ALA A 159 8.14 -7.17 -1.02
N LEU A 160 8.58 -8.43 -0.95
CA LEU A 160 9.35 -8.98 0.17
C LEU A 160 10.77 -8.40 0.34
N LEU A 161 11.29 -7.65 -0.65
CA LEU A 161 12.54 -6.90 -0.50
C LEU A 161 12.37 -5.66 0.39
N TRP A 162 11.21 -5.01 0.35
CA TRP A 162 10.91 -3.81 1.13
C TRP A 162 11.10 -4.00 2.65
N PRO A 163 10.52 -5.03 3.31
CA PRO A 163 10.69 -5.18 4.75
C PRO A 163 12.15 -5.42 5.15
N VAL A 164 12.97 -6.02 4.28
CA VAL A 164 14.41 -6.19 4.51
C VAL A 164 15.12 -4.83 4.46
N VAL A 165 14.95 -4.10 3.37
CA VAL A 165 15.66 -2.84 3.12
C VAL A 165 15.22 -1.76 4.11
N VAL A 166 13.92 -1.58 4.32
CA VAL A 166 13.37 -0.63 5.29
C VAL A 166 13.81 -0.99 6.70
N CYS A 167 13.79 -2.27 7.09
CA CYS A 167 14.30 -2.69 8.40
C CYS A 167 15.77 -2.32 8.58
N LEU A 168 16.63 -2.55 7.57
CA LEU A 168 18.06 -2.19 7.66
C LEU A 168 18.26 -0.68 7.79
N LEU A 169 17.51 0.13 7.03
CA LEU A 169 17.55 1.58 7.15
C LEU A 169 17.03 2.06 8.51
N LEU A 170 15.99 1.47 9.07
CA LEU A 170 15.48 1.77 10.41
C LEU A 170 16.50 1.46 11.53
N LEU A 171 17.46 0.55 11.28
CA LEU A 171 18.51 0.21 12.24
C LEU A 171 19.68 1.21 12.25
N THR A 172 19.78 2.11 11.27
CA THR A 172 20.88 3.09 11.16
C THR A 172 20.82 4.18 12.23
N HIS A 173 19.61 4.58 12.67
CA HIS A 173 19.46 5.73 13.56
C HIS A 173 18.41 5.48 14.65
N ARG A 174 18.71 5.92 15.89
CA ARG A 174 17.82 5.71 17.05
C ARG A 174 16.37 6.20 16.86
N ARG A 175 16.19 7.31 16.13
CA ARG A 175 14.92 8.02 15.92
C ARG A 175 14.13 7.51 14.72
N ALA A 176 14.70 6.64 13.88
CA ALA A 176 14.08 6.24 12.61
C ALA A 176 12.68 5.59 12.77
N PRO A 177 12.44 4.67 13.74
CA PRO A 177 11.09 4.12 13.97
C PRO A 177 10.03 5.17 14.31
N VAL A 178 10.38 6.15 15.13
CA VAL A 178 9.45 7.23 15.49
C VAL A 178 9.25 8.17 14.30
N ALA A 179 10.29 8.44 13.52
CA ALA A 179 10.18 9.23 12.29
C ALA A 179 9.26 8.55 11.26
N MET A 180 9.38 7.23 11.09
CA MET A 180 8.47 6.44 10.24
C MET A 180 7.03 6.51 10.75
N ALA A 181 6.80 6.28 12.04
CA ALA A 181 5.45 6.39 12.62
C ALA A 181 4.83 7.79 12.43
N ARG A 182 5.63 8.86 12.58
CA ARG A 182 5.19 10.23 12.30
C ARG A 182 4.87 10.43 10.81
N ALA A 183 5.67 9.86 9.91
CA ALA A 183 5.40 9.92 8.48
C ALA A 183 4.09 9.22 8.13
N ILE A 184 3.85 7.99 8.63
CA ILE A 184 2.58 7.27 8.47
C ILE A 184 1.40 8.15 8.91
N VAL A 185 1.47 8.67 10.14
CA VAL A 185 0.35 9.44 10.73
C VAL A 185 0.11 10.76 10.01
N LEU A 186 1.16 11.52 9.69
CA LEU A 186 1.01 12.81 9.01
C LEU A 186 0.51 12.64 7.57
N THR A 187 1.01 11.64 6.83
CA THR A 187 0.51 11.34 5.49
C THR A 187 -0.96 11.00 5.52
N LEU A 188 -1.38 10.08 6.39
CA LEU A 188 -2.78 9.67 6.48
C LEU A 188 -3.68 10.78 7.00
N ALA A 189 -3.24 11.57 7.98
CA ALA A 189 -4.01 12.72 8.44
C ALA A 189 -4.18 13.79 7.35
N VAL A 190 -3.14 14.07 6.56
CA VAL A 190 -3.28 15.02 5.43
C VAL A 190 -4.25 14.48 4.39
N LEU A 191 -4.13 13.21 4.00
CA LEU A 191 -5.03 12.61 3.00
C LEU A 191 -6.47 12.50 3.51
N SER A 192 -6.69 12.16 4.78
CA SER A 192 -8.04 12.18 5.38
C SER A 192 -8.60 13.59 5.54
N ALA A 193 -7.75 14.60 5.77
CA ALA A 193 -8.19 15.99 5.71
C ALA A 193 -8.61 16.40 4.29
N LEU A 194 -7.94 15.88 3.25
CA LEU A 194 -8.36 16.09 1.86
C LEU A 194 -9.72 15.43 1.58
N THR A 195 -9.99 14.22 2.07
CA THR A 195 -11.32 13.59 1.90
C THR A 195 -12.43 14.40 2.60
N VAL A 196 -12.16 14.92 3.81
CA VAL A 196 -13.10 15.81 4.53
C VAL A 196 -13.31 17.12 3.77
N PHE A 197 -12.24 17.75 3.28
CA PHE A 197 -12.34 18.96 2.48
C PHE A 197 -13.12 18.71 1.18
N GLN A 198 -12.89 17.57 0.55
CA GLN A 198 -13.58 17.17 -0.65
C GLN A 198 -15.08 16.97 -0.41
N GLU A 199 -15.46 16.32 0.69
CA GLU A 199 -16.86 16.12 1.10
C GLU A 199 -17.57 17.46 1.37
N PHE A 200 -17.01 18.28 2.26
CA PHE A 200 -17.74 19.44 2.81
C PHE A 200 -17.49 20.76 2.10
N VAL A 201 -16.48 20.86 1.23
CA VAL A 201 -16.12 22.11 0.54
C VAL A 201 -16.18 21.95 -0.98
N LEU A 202 -15.65 20.85 -1.52
CA LEU A 202 -15.61 20.63 -2.96
C LEU A 202 -16.80 19.82 -3.49
N ASP A 203 -17.70 19.39 -2.62
CA ASP A 203 -18.91 18.63 -2.98
C ASP A 203 -18.57 17.39 -3.84
N ASN A 204 -17.44 16.76 -3.52
CA ASN A 204 -16.92 15.60 -4.24
C ASN A 204 -16.77 15.79 -5.77
N GLY A 205 -16.61 17.03 -6.25
CA GLY A 205 -16.63 17.37 -7.68
C GLY A 205 -15.29 17.24 -8.42
N THR A 206 -14.20 16.86 -7.74
CA THR A 206 -12.87 16.67 -8.34
C THR A 206 -12.19 15.48 -7.68
N THR A 207 -11.12 14.91 -8.26
CA THR A 207 -10.32 13.81 -7.64
C THR A 207 -9.04 14.30 -6.94
N LEU A 208 -8.80 15.62 -6.92
CA LEU A 208 -7.55 16.23 -6.45
C LEU A 208 -6.30 15.55 -7.04
N ALA A 209 -6.28 15.41 -8.37
CA ALA A 209 -5.23 14.71 -9.12
C ALA A 209 -5.04 13.23 -8.72
N GLY A 210 -6.09 12.60 -8.19
CA GLY A 210 -6.05 11.21 -7.73
C GLY A 210 -5.66 11.04 -6.26
N LEU A 211 -5.40 12.12 -5.51
CA LEU A 211 -5.09 12.03 -4.07
C LEU A 211 -6.33 11.78 -3.21
N SER A 212 -7.51 12.10 -3.72
CA SER A 212 -8.76 11.94 -3.00
C SER A 212 -9.86 11.58 -3.99
N ASN A 213 -10.12 10.27 -4.13
CA ASN A 213 -11.09 9.74 -5.08
C ASN A 213 -12.39 9.36 -4.36
N VAL A 214 -13.51 9.61 -5.02
CA VAL A 214 -14.85 9.19 -4.56
C VAL A 214 -15.49 8.33 -5.64
N PRO A 215 -14.98 7.09 -5.83
CA PRO A 215 -15.53 6.18 -6.82
C PRO A 215 -17.00 5.90 -6.52
N VAL A 216 -17.74 5.69 -7.60
CA VAL A 216 -19.13 5.26 -7.58
C VAL A 216 -19.10 3.75 -7.76
N GLU A 217 -19.20 3.01 -6.66
CA GLU A 217 -19.34 1.56 -6.76
C GLU A 217 -20.77 1.22 -7.16
N ALA A 218 -20.90 0.52 -8.28
CA ALA A 218 -22.14 -0.12 -8.70
C ALA A 218 -22.40 -1.32 -7.79
N ASP A 219 -23.00 -1.06 -6.63
CA ASP A 219 -23.69 -2.10 -5.88
C ASP A 219 -25.02 -2.34 -6.60
N ILE A 220 -25.28 -3.60 -6.99
CA ILE A 220 -26.56 -3.98 -7.59
C ILE A 220 -27.63 -3.56 -6.55
N GLY A 221 -28.67 -2.80 -6.95
CA GLY A 221 -29.65 -2.20 -6.03
C GLY A 221 -29.41 -0.74 -5.61
N GLY A 222 -28.30 -0.11 -6.02
CA GLY A 222 -28.09 1.34 -5.93
C GLY A 222 -26.62 1.74 -5.79
N ALA A 223 -26.15 2.70 -6.60
CA ALA A 223 -24.76 3.16 -6.52
C ALA A 223 -24.57 4.16 -5.38
N THR A 224 -23.60 3.92 -4.50
CA THR A 224 -23.26 4.86 -3.40
C THR A 224 -21.84 5.37 -3.53
N ALA A 225 -21.69 6.69 -3.49
CA ALA A 225 -20.40 7.34 -3.57
C ALA A 225 -19.68 7.26 -2.23
N ARG A 226 -18.43 6.81 -2.21
CA ARG A 226 -17.67 6.60 -0.97
C ARG A 226 -16.23 7.08 -1.13
N HIS A 227 -15.66 7.65 -0.08
CA HIS A 227 -14.29 8.15 -0.14
C HIS A 227 -13.27 7.01 -0.12
N SER A 228 -12.37 7.01 -1.08
CA SER A 228 -11.29 6.02 -1.24
C SER A 228 -9.88 6.60 -1.14
N GLY A 229 -9.75 7.89 -0.84
CA GLY A 229 -8.46 8.55 -0.82
C GLY A 229 -7.68 8.27 -2.12
N PRO A 230 -6.37 8.00 -2.05
CA PRO A 230 -5.56 7.66 -3.22
C PRO A 230 -5.58 6.17 -3.60
N GLN A 231 -6.39 5.34 -2.94
CA GLN A 231 -6.41 3.89 -3.18
C GLN A 231 -7.36 3.47 -4.30
N GLY A 232 -8.30 4.34 -4.71
CA GLY A 232 -9.30 4.03 -5.73
C GLY A 232 -10.43 3.09 -5.26
N ASP A 233 -10.28 2.47 -4.09
CA ASP A 233 -11.27 1.63 -3.43
C ASP A 233 -11.44 2.06 -1.93
N PRO A 234 -12.66 2.36 -1.46
CA PRO A 234 -12.96 2.83 -0.09
C PRO A 234 -12.54 1.85 1.01
N ASN A 235 -12.57 0.58 0.66
CA ASN A 235 -12.34 -0.56 1.51
C ASN A 235 -10.83 -0.78 1.71
N PHE A 236 -10.03 -0.65 0.64
CA PHE A 236 -8.57 -0.61 0.71
C PHE A 236 -8.07 0.64 1.45
N TRP A 237 -8.73 1.79 1.21
CA TRP A 237 -8.43 3.01 1.94
C TRP A 237 -8.66 2.85 3.44
N GLY A 238 -9.80 2.29 3.82
CA GLY A 238 -10.10 1.93 5.19
C GLY A 238 -9.01 1.07 5.81
N ARG A 239 -8.55 0.01 5.12
CA ARG A 239 -7.48 -0.86 5.63
C ARG A 239 -6.15 -0.12 5.87
N VAL A 240 -5.79 0.83 5.00
CA VAL A 240 -4.58 1.65 5.17
C VAL A 240 -4.72 2.62 6.36
N LEU A 241 -5.88 3.23 6.55
CA LEU A 241 -6.16 4.10 7.69
C LEU A 241 -6.05 3.37 9.04
N LEU A 242 -6.53 2.12 9.10
CA LEU A 242 -6.44 1.26 10.28
C LEU A 242 -5.00 0.97 10.70
N LEU A 243 -4.06 0.90 9.74
CA LEU A 243 -2.64 0.74 10.05
C LEU A 243 -2.07 2.00 10.74
N GLY A 244 -2.54 3.19 10.39
CA GLY A 244 -2.03 4.46 10.92
C GLY A 244 -2.66 4.93 12.23
N LEU A 245 -3.95 4.64 12.43
CA LEU A 245 -4.74 5.10 13.58
C LEU A 245 -4.08 4.81 14.94
N PRO A 246 -3.60 3.59 15.26
CA PRO A 246 -3.00 3.32 16.57
C PRO A 246 -1.63 4.01 16.76
N PHE A 247 -0.92 4.37 15.67
CA PHE A 247 0.30 5.18 15.78
C PHE A 247 -0.02 6.61 16.21
N ALA A 248 -1.10 7.21 15.70
CA ALA A 248 -1.51 8.56 16.09
C ALA A 248 -1.79 8.66 17.59
N PHE A 249 -2.54 7.69 18.12
CA PHE A 249 -2.80 7.59 19.55
C PHE A 249 -1.54 7.29 20.39
N SER A 250 -0.66 6.41 19.94
CA SER A 250 0.62 6.17 20.62
C SER A 250 1.54 7.40 20.64
N LEU A 251 1.57 8.19 19.56
CA LEU A 251 2.32 9.45 19.50
C LEU A 251 1.71 10.53 20.40
N ALA A 252 0.37 10.61 20.48
CA ALA A 252 -0.32 11.49 21.43
C ALA A 252 -0.02 11.10 22.88
N HIS A 253 -0.08 9.81 23.20
CA HIS A 253 0.17 9.29 24.55
C HIS A 253 1.60 9.53 25.03
N THR A 254 2.57 9.49 24.12
CA THR A 254 4.00 9.69 24.42
C THR A 254 4.50 11.11 24.12
N ALA A 255 3.60 12.04 23.83
CA ALA A 255 3.95 13.42 23.55
C ALA A 255 4.46 14.12 24.82
N THR A 256 5.64 14.72 24.73
CA THR A 256 6.25 15.47 25.84
C THR A 256 5.79 16.93 25.92
N SER A 257 5.10 17.44 24.89
CA SER A 257 4.61 18.81 24.82
C SER A 257 3.12 18.85 24.52
N ARG A 258 2.41 19.84 25.09
CA ARG A 258 0.97 20.05 24.84
C ARG A 258 0.67 20.25 23.35
N ARG A 259 1.52 21.02 22.65
CA ARG A 259 1.40 21.23 21.19
C ARG A 259 1.54 19.91 20.41
N GLY A 260 2.50 19.07 20.79
CA GLY A 260 2.67 17.75 20.19
C GLY A 260 1.47 16.84 20.45
N ALA A 261 0.96 16.81 21.68
CA ALA A 261 -0.23 16.03 22.02
C ALA A 261 -1.44 16.46 21.19
N VAL A 262 -1.69 17.77 21.08
CA VAL A 262 -2.77 18.33 20.25
C VAL A 262 -2.60 17.95 18.79
N LEU A 263 -1.40 18.09 18.22
CA LEU A 263 -1.14 17.70 16.82
C LEU A 263 -1.52 16.23 16.56
N TRP A 264 -1.09 15.31 17.42
CA TRP A 264 -1.36 13.88 17.22
C TRP A 264 -2.82 13.51 17.48
N ILE A 265 -3.50 14.19 18.40
CA ILE A 265 -4.95 14.04 18.59
C ILE A 265 -5.71 14.55 17.37
N CYS A 266 -5.39 15.73 16.85
CA CYS A 266 -5.99 16.25 15.61
C CYS A 266 -5.72 15.31 14.43
N SER A 267 -4.52 14.73 14.35
CA SER A 267 -4.19 13.73 13.32
C SER A 267 -5.05 12.46 13.47
N ALA A 268 -5.24 11.97 14.70
CA ALA A 268 -6.10 10.82 14.97
C ALA A 268 -7.57 11.10 14.62
N LEU A 269 -8.07 12.30 14.93
CA LEU A 269 -9.43 12.73 14.58
C LEU A 269 -9.60 12.84 13.07
N SER A 270 -8.61 13.38 12.37
CA SER A 270 -8.63 13.45 10.90
C SER A 270 -8.65 12.06 10.26
N ILE A 271 -7.77 11.15 10.70
CA ILE A 271 -7.78 9.74 10.24
C ILE A 271 -9.12 9.07 10.56
N GLY A 272 -9.69 9.32 11.75
CA GLY A 272 -11.01 8.82 12.15
C GLY A 272 -12.14 9.34 11.25
N ALA A 273 -12.10 10.61 10.86
CA ALA A 273 -13.05 11.16 9.88
C ALA A 273 -12.89 10.48 8.52
N GLY A 274 -11.65 10.24 8.06
CA GLY A 274 -11.37 9.45 6.87
C GLY A 274 -11.99 8.05 6.95
N VAL A 275 -11.86 7.36 8.10
CA VAL A 275 -12.46 6.03 8.33
C VAL A 275 -13.99 6.08 8.18
N VAL A 276 -14.65 7.08 8.76
CA VAL A 276 -16.10 7.25 8.64
C VAL A 276 -16.52 7.51 7.19
N LEU A 277 -15.80 8.38 6.48
CA LEU A 277 -16.10 8.75 5.09
C LEU A 277 -15.86 7.62 4.08
N THR A 278 -15.16 6.55 4.46
CA THR A 278 -15.11 5.33 3.61
C THR A 278 -16.48 4.68 3.44
N GLY A 279 -17.43 4.91 4.37
CA GLY A 279 -18.71 4.20 4.40
C GLY A 279 -18.59 2.68 4.63
N SER A 280 -17.39 2.17 4.97
CA SER A 280 -17.11 0.75 5.09
C SER A 280 -17.39 0.24 6.51
N ARG A 281 -18.44 -0.59 6.63
CA ARG A 281 -18.85 -1.25 7.89
C ARG A 281 -17.73 -2.11 8.47
N GLY A 282 -17.04 -2.88 7.62
CA GLY A 282 -15.88 -3.69 8.01
C GLY A 282 -14.73 -2.85 8.55
N THR A 283 -14.51 -1.67 7.95
CA THR A 283 -13.49 -0.72 8.44
C THR A 283 -13.85 -0.12 9.78
N LEU A 284 -15.11 0.27 10.00
CA LEU A 284 -15.58 0.79 11.29
C LEU A 284 -15.45 -0.24 12.42
N LEU A 285 -15.86 -1.49 12.16
CA LEU A 285 -15.69 -2.60 13.11
C LEU A 285 -14.22 -2.87 13.41
N ALA A 286 -13.37 -2.90 12.39
CA ALA A 286 -11.94 -3.10 12.57
C ALA A 286 -11.30 -1.92 13.34
N ALA A 287 -11.72 -0.68 13.10
CA ALA A 287 -11.26 0.50 13.84
C ALA A 287 -11.59 0.38 15.33
N PHE A 288 -12.80 -0.08 15.64
CA PHE A 288 -13.22 -0.36 17.01
C PHE A 288 -12.29 -1.38 17.70
N VAL A 289 -12.00 -2.51 17.03
CA VAL A 289 -11.09 -3.54 17.56
C VAL A 289 -9.67 -2.98 17.76
N VAL A 290 -9.16 -2.21 16.78
CA VAL A 290 -7.85 -1.56 16.84
C VAL A 290 -7.73 -0.63 18.05
N LEU A 291 -8.73 0.22 18.28
CA LEU A 291 -8.73 1.17 19.39
C LEU A 291 -8.84 0.47 20.74
N CYS A 292 -9.71 -0.54 20.87
CA CYS A 292 -9.84 -1.33 22.09
C CYS A 292 -8.54 -2.06 22.41
N LEU A 293 -7.96 -2.76 21.42
CA LEU A 293 -6.71 -3.49 21.61
C LEU A 293 -5.56 -2.54 21.95
N TRP A 294 -5.43 -1.41 21.25
CA TRP A 294 -4.41 -0.39 21.56
C TRP A 294 -4.55 0.13 22.99
N ALA A 295 -5.78 0.44 23.43
CA ALA A 295 -6.05 0.93 24.78
C ALA A 295 -5.71 -0.11 25.85
N LEU A 296 -6.09 -1.38 25.65
CA LEU A 296 -5.76 -2.49 26.54
C LEU A 296 -4.25 -2.76 26.60
N LEU A 297 -3.56 -2.74 25.45
CA LEU A 297 -2.11 -2.93 25.38
C LEU A 297 -1.33 -1.80 26.08
N THR A 298 -1.87 -0.58 26.02
CA THR A 298 -1.32 0.61 26.69
C THR A 298 -1.55 0.57 28.20
N GLY A 299 -2.74 0.14 28.65
CA GLY A 299 -3.04 -0.08 30.07
C GLY A 299 -3.41 1.21 30.84
N GLY A 300 -3.43 1.11 32.16
CA GLY A 300 -3.66 2.25 33.06
C GLY A 300 -5.02 2.94 32.85
N ARG A 301 -5.02 4.28 32.84
CA ARG A 301 -6.24 5.08 32.61
C ARG A 301 -6.78 4.94 31.18
N VAL A 302 -5.92 4.64 30.21
CA VAL A 302 -6.32 4.46 28.80
C VAL A 302 -7.15 3.19 28.64
N ALA A 303 -6.78 2.09 29.29
CA ALA A 303 -7.57 0.85 29.26
C ALA A 303 -8.98 1.02 29.85
N LYS A 304 -9.17 1.94 30.81
CA LYS A 304 -10.51 2.25 31.35
C LYS A 304 -11.42 2.91 30.32
N ALA A 305 -10.88 3.57 29.30
CA ALA A 305 -11.67 4.17 28.23
C ALA A 305 -12.39 3.11 27.36
N VAL A 306 -11.96 1.83 27.42
CA VAL A 306 -12.67 0.71 26.77
C VAL A 306 -14.07 0.53 27.36
N ALA A 307 -14.36 1.00 28.58
CA ALA A 307 -15.73 1.00 29.11
C ALA A 307 -16.69 1.90 28.30
N LEU A 308 -16.18 2.87 27.53
CA LEU A 308 -16.96 3.70 26.61
C LEU A 308 -17.19 3.04 25.25
N ALA A 309 -16.60 1.87 25.02
CA ALA A 309 -16.68 1.16 23.75
C ALA A 309 -18.13 0.85 23.31
N PRO A 310 -19.05 0.36 24.18
CA PRO A 310 -20.45 0.14 23.80
C PRO A 310 -21.16 1.43 23.38
N LEU A 311 -20.88 2.55 24.05
CA LEU A 311 -21.44 3.86 23.73
C LEU A 311 -20.95 4.36 22.36
N LEU A 312 -19.65 4.24 22.09
CA LEU A 312 -19.06 4.60 20.80
C LEU A 312 -19.57 3.70 19.68
N ALA A 313 -19.72 2.40 19.92
CA ALA A 313 -20.34 1.47 18.98
C ALA A 313 -21.79 1.87 18.69
N GLY A 314 -22.58 2.21 19.71
CA GLY A 314 -23.95 2.71 19.55
C GLY A 314 -24.03 4.02 18.76
N LEU A 315 -23.09 4.94 18.96
CA LEU A 315 -23.03 6.21 18.21
C LEU A 315 -22.70 5.98 16.72
N VAL A 316 -21.85 5.01 16.41
CA VAL A 316 -21.55 4.62 15.02
C VAL A 316 -22.80 4.07 14.32
N LEU A 317 -23.70 3.39 15.03
CA LEU A 317 -24.98 2.93 14.48
C LEU A 317 -25.92 4.09 14.12
N LEU A 318 -25.75 5.27 14.73
CA LEU A 318 -26.54 6.46 14.43
C LEU A 318 -26.06 7.22 13.19
N VAL A 319 -24.92 6.83 12.60
CA VAL A 319 -24.44 7.42 11.34
C VAL A 319 -25.41 7.00 10.21
N PRO A 320 -26.05 7.95 9.51
CA PRO A 320 -26.96 7.65 8.40
C PRO A 320 -26.29 6.75 7.34
N GLY A 321 -26.99 5.70 6.89
CA GLY A 321 -26.45 4.68 5.98
C GLY A 321 -25.77 3.48 6.66
N VAL A 322 -25.36 3.59 7.93
CA VAL A 322 -24.83 2.47 8.74
C VAL A 322 -25.95 1.75 9.50
N GLY A 323 -26.80 2.50 10.21
CA GLY A 323 -27.92 1.95 11.00
C GLY A 323 -29.08 1.43 10.15
N SER A 324 -29.44 2.12 9.07
CA SER A 324 -30.52 1.74 8.16
C SER A 324 -30.27 0.42 7.43
N ARG A 325 -29.00 0.10 7.15
CA ARG A 325 -28.56 -1.15 6.49
C ARG A 325 -28.50 -2.36 7.43
N LEU A 326 -28.31 -2.14 8.74
CA LEU A 326 -28.37 -3.21 9.75
C LEU A 326 -29.80 -3.63 10.06
N LEU A 327 -30.74 -2.68 10.02
CA LEU A 327 -32.17 -2.97 10.12
C LEU A 327 -32.67 -3.78 8.92
N THR A 328 -32.13 -3.55 7.72
CA THR A 328 -32.40 -4.37 6.53
C THR A 328 -31.86 -5.79 6.69
N LEU A 329 -30.64 -5.97 7.23
CA LEU A 329 -30.09 -7.29 7.55
C LEU A 329 -30.91 -8.06 8.60
N SER A 330 -31.50 -7.38 9.59
CA SER A 330 -32.41 -8.03 10.54
C SER A 330 -33.78 -8.35 9.94
N ALA A 331 -34.21 -7.62 8.91
CA ALA A 331 -35.45 -7.90 8.18
C ALA A 331 -35.31 -9.13 7.25
N VAL A 332 -34.11 -9.39 6.70
CA VAL A 332 -33.78 -10.60 5.90
C VAL A 332 -33.94 -11.90 6.71
N GLY A 333 -33.86 -11.84 8.04
CA GLY A 333 -34.10 -12.99 8.91
C GLY A 333 -35.58 -13.34 9.10
N ALA A 334 -36.51 -12.45 8.72
CA ALA A 334 -37.94 -12.59 8.99
C ALA A 334 -38.76 -12.95 7.73
N ASP A 335 -38.42 -12.36 6.58
CA ASP A 335 -39.02 -12.69 5.28
C ASP A 335 -37.87 -13.04 4.32
N GLY A 336 -37.97 -14.19 3.66
CA GLY A 336 -36.87 -14.81 2.89
C GLY A 336 -36.19 -13.88 1.87
N LEU A 337 -35.05 -14.35 1.37
CA LEU A 337 -34.01 -13.74 0.50
C LEU A 337 -34.42 -12.77 -0.65
N ALA A 338 -35.70 -12.51 -0.88
CA ALA A 338 -36.23 -11.62 -1.93
C ALA A 338 -36.01 -10.11 -1.70
N VAL A 339 -35.46 -9.69 -0.54
CA VAL A 339 -35.07 -8.30 -0.26
C VAL A 339 -33.59 -8.22 0.17
N ALA A 340 -32.71 -9.01 -0.46
CA ALA A 340 -31.28 -8.91 -0.21
C ALA A 340 -30.70 -7.71 -0.96
N ASP A 341 -29.91 -6.88 -0.27
CA ASP A 341 -28.99 -5.88 -0.86
C ASP A 341 -28.13 -6.61 -1.88
N PRO A 342 -28.28 -6.37 -3.19
CA PRO A 342 -27.63 -7.21 -4.19
C PRO A 342 -26.08 -7.12 -4.20
N SER A 343 -25.49 -6.16 -3.47
CA SER A 343 -24.05 -6.18 -3.10
C SER A 343 -23.66 -7.33 -2.16
N LEU A 344 -24.58 -7.77 -1.30
CA LEU A 344 -24.40 -8.93 -0.44
C LEU A 344 -24.52 -10.23 -1.24
N GLU A 345 -25.43 -10.27 -2.21
CA GLU A 345 -25.61 -11.43 -3.09
C GLU A 345 -24.34 -11.72 -3.89
N GLY A 346 -23.76 -10.71 -4.54
CA GLY A 346 -22.48 -10.84 -5.25
C GLY A 346 -21.32 -11.29 -4.35
N ARG A 347 -21.25 -10.81 -3.10
CA ARG A 347 -20.21 -11.25 -2.14
C ARG A 347 -20.41 -12.69 -1.68
N VAL A 348 -21.65 -13.10 -1.44
CA VAL A 348 -21.97 -14.49 -1.07
C VAL A 348 -21.64 -15.43 -2.24
N ALA A 349 -21.98 -15.06 -3.47
CA ALA A 349 -21.59 -15.78 -4.67
C ALA A 349 -20.07 -15.94 -4.79
N ALA A 350 -19.32 -14.84 -4.63
CA ALA A 350 -17.86 -14.86 -4.71
C ALA A 350 -17.21 -15.77 -3.65
N GLN A 351 -17.75 -15.78 -2.43
CA GLN A 351 -17.26 -16.66 -1.36
C GLN A 351 -17.63 -18.12 -1.62
N ARG A 352 -18.79 -18.41 -2.22
CA ARG A 352 -19.16 -19.77 -2.65
C ARG A 352 -18.22 -20.29 -3.73
N VAL A 353 -17.92 -19.46 -4.74
CA VAL A 353 -16.92 -19.77 -5.77
C VAL A 353 -15.55 -20.06 -5.14
N ALA A 354 -15.10 -19.20 -4.22
CA ALA A 354 -13.83 -19.42 -3.53
C ALA A 354 -13.81 -20.74 -2.73
N LEU A 355 -14.91 -21.10 -2.08
CA LEU A 355 -15.02 -22.37 -1.35
C LEU A 355 -14.97 -23.57 -2.29
N GLU A 356 -15.63 -23.50 -3.44
CA GLU A 356 -15.60 -24.58 -4.44
C GLU A 356 -14.18 -24.79 -4.97
N MET A 357 -13.47 -23.70 -5.32
CA MET A 357 -12.05 -23.75 -5.69
C MET A 357 -11.16 -24.39 -4.60
N VAL A 358 -11.47 -24.14 -3.32
CA VAL A 358 -10.76 -24.78 -2.19
C VAL A 358 -11.07 -26.27 -2.09
N VAL A 359 -12.30 -26.69 -2.37
CA VAL A 359 -12.69 -28.10 -2.36
C VAL A 359 -11.99 -28.86 -3.49
N ASP A 360 -11.90 -28.27 -4.68
CA ASP A 360 -11.25 -28.87 -5.83
C ASP A 360 -9.72 -28.88 -5.70
N HIS A 361 -9.14 -27.82 -5.11
CA HIS A 361 -7.69 -27.64 -5.00
C HIS A 361 -7.20 -27.39 -3.54
N PRO A 362 -7.41 -28.31 -2.59
CA PRO A 362 -7.26 -28.03 -1.16
C PRO A 362 -5.82 -27.82 -0.68
N VAL A 363 -4.84 -28.42 -1.35
CA VAL A 363 -3.44 -28.43 -0.88
C VAL A 363 -2.65 -27.24 -1.40
N LEU A 364 -2.63 -27.06 -2.73
CA LEU A 364 -1.81 -26.05 -3.42
C LEU A 364 -2.65 -24.94 -4.08
N GLY A 365 -3.97 -25.08 -4.13
CA GLY A 365 -4.85 -24.11 -4.77
C GLY A 365 -4.75 -24.12 -6.30
N ILE A 366 -5.50 -23.21 -6.90
CA ILE A 366 -5.57 -22.95 -8.35
C ILE A 366 -4.39 -22.09 -8.87
N GLY A 367 -3.42 -21.79 -8.01
CA GLY A 367 -2.29 -20.92 -8.32
C GLY A 367 -2.58 -19.43 -8.07
N PRO A 368 -1.58 -18.65 -7.58
CA PRO A 368 -1.70 -17.20 -7.41
C PRO A 368 -2.18 -16.51 -8.69
N GLY A 369 -3.05 -15.51 -8.56
CA GLY A 369 -3.52 -14.68 -9.68
C GLY A 369 -4.55 -15.33 -10.62
N ASN A 370 -5.00 -16.56 -10.34
CA ASN A 370 -5.93 -17.30 -11.19
C ASN A 370 -7.39 -17.16 -10.73
N PHE A 371 -7.65 -16.58 -9.56
CA PHE A 371 -9.01 -16.52 -8.99
C PHE A 371 -10.04 -15.92 -9.96
N LEU A 372 -9.75 -14.73 -10.51
CA LEU A 372 -10.68 -14.04 -11.41
C LEU A 372 -10.80 -14.74 -12.76
N ALA A 373 -9.73 -15.36 -13.25
CA ALA A 373 -9.73 -16.07 -14.53
C ALA A 373 -10.65 -17.30 -14.49
N LEU A 374 -10.67 -18.01 -13.37
CA LEU A 374 -11.48 -19.22 -13.19
C LEU A 374 -12.89 -18.92 -12.65
N THR A 375 -13.15 -17.72 -12.13
CA THR A 375 -14.47 -17.34 -11.58
C THR A 375 -15.65 -17.64 -12.53
N PRO A 376 -15.61 -17.34 -13.84
CA PRO A 376 -16.72 -17.62 -14.76
C PRO A 376 -17.10 -19.10 -14.85
N GLU A 377 -16.10 -20.00 -14.84
CA GLU A 377 -16.33 -21.44 -14.90
C GLU A 377 -17.08 -21.93 -13.66
N TYR A 378 -16.61 -21.53 -12.47
CA TYR A 378 -17.24 -21.92 -11.21
C TYR A 378 -18.62 -21.29 -11.01
N LEU A 379 -18.87 -20.08 -11.52
CA LEU A 379 -20.23 -19.51 -11.53
C LEU A 379 -21.21 -20.34 -12.35
N GLN A 380 -20.76 -20.80 -13.53
CA GLN A 380 -21.58 -21.66 -14.39
C GLN A 380 -21.87 -23.00 -13.70
N GLN A 381 -20.87 -23.62 -13.07
CA GLN A 381 -21.02 -24.88 -12.33
C GLN A 381 -22.00 -24.73 -11.15
N LEU A 382 -21.95 -23.61 -10.45
CA LEU A 382 -22.80 -23.32 -9.29
C LEU A 382 -24.20 -22.78 -9.65
N ALA A 383 -24.48 -22.58 -10.94
CA ALA A 383 -25.69 -21.95 -11.47
C ALA A 383 -25.99 -20.59 -10.77
N ILE A 384 -24.97 -19.74 -10.69
CA ILE A 384 -25.05 -18.41 -10.08
C ILE A 384 -24.98 -17.34 -11.18
N ASP A 385 -26.03 -16.54 -11.31
CA ASP A 385 -26.13 -15.50 -12.35
C ASP A 385 -25.46 -14.17 -11.95
N SER A 386 -25.07 -14.00 -10.69
CA SER A 386 -24.39 -12.79 -10.20
C SER A 386 -22.88 -12.85 -10.49
N VAL A 387 -22.34 -11.91 -11.26
CA VAL A 387 -20.90 -11.81 -11.55
C VAL A 387 -20.18 -11.08 -10.39
N PRO A 388 -19.32 -11.75 -9.61
CA PRO A 388 -18.55 -11.10 -8.56
C PRO A 388 -17.22 -10.55 -9.10
N LEU A 389 -16.82 -9.39 -8.58
CA LEU A 389 -15.52 -8.76 -8.91
C LEU A 389 -14.34 -9.32 -8.07
N ALA A 390 -14.61 -9.88 -6.89
CA ALA A 390 -13.61 -10.48 -5.99
C ALA A 390 -14.31 -11.23 -4.82
N PRO A 391 -13.63 -12.18 -4.13
CA PRO A 391 -14.20 -12.93 -3.00
C PRO A 391 -14.44 -12.08 -1.75
N HIS A 392 -13.84 -10.88 -1.66
CA HIS A 392 -13.93 -9.98 -0.51
C HIS A 392 -13.66 -10.68 0.83
N ASN A 393 -12.77 -11.68 0.81
CA ASN A 393 -12.28 -12.40 1.97
C ASN A 393 -10.89 -12.93 1.65
N GLN A 394 -9.87 -12.26 2.15
CA GLN A 394 -8.47 -12.56 1.86
C GLN A 394 -8.06 -13.96 2.32
N TYR A 395 -8.68 -14.49 3.38
CA TYR A 395 -8.35 -15.84 3.84
C TYR A 395 -8.89 -16.90 2.89
N LEU A 396 -10.12 -16.72 2.39
CA LEU A 396 -10.68 -17.62 1.38
C LEU A 396 -9.90 -17.51 0.07
N GLU A 397 -9.60 -16.31 -0.40
CA GLU A 397 -8.79 -16.09 -1.60
C GLU A 397 -7.40 -16.72 -1.49
N ALA A 398 -6.68 -16.48 -0.38
CA ALA A 398 -5.37 -17.07 -0.16
C ALA A 398 -5.41 -18.61 -0.09
N THR A 399 -6.54 -19.17 0.35
CA THR A 399 -6.75 -20.63 0.37
C THR A 399 -7.15 -21.15 -1.00
N ALA A 400 -7.96 -20.43 -1.77
CA ALA A 400 -8.34 -20.82 -3.12
C ALA A 400 -7.09 -20.82 -4.03
N GLU A 401 -6.30 -19.75 -4.00
CA GLU A 401 -5.13 -19.61 -4.86
C GLU A 401 -3.90 -20.40 -4.39
N GLY A 402 -3.69 -20.53 -3.08
CA GLY A 402 -2.49 -21.16 -2.51
C GLY A 402 -2.73 -22.47 -1.76
N GLY A 403 -3.99 -22.91 -1.65
CA GLY A 403 -4.39 -24.02 -0.80
C GLY A 403 -4.14 -23.77 0.68
N VAL A 404 -4.25 -24.82 1.49
CA VAL A 404 -3.88 -24.79 2.91
C VAL A 404 -2.42 -24.39 3.13
N VAL A 405 -1.52 -24.69 2.17
CA VAL A 405 -0.10 -24.34 2.23
C VAL A 405 0.10 -22.83 2.12
N GLY A 406 -0.55 -22.18 1.15
CA GLY A 406 -0.53 -20.73 0.96
C GLY A 406 -1.13 -20.00 2.15
N LEU A 407 -2.30 -20.44 2.64
CA LEU A 407 -2.93 -19.88 3.84
C LEU A 407 -2.01 -20.00 5.06
N ALA A 408 -1.45 -21.18 5.31
CA ALA A 408 -0.54 -21.39 6.44
C ALA A 408 0.70 -20.50 6.38
N ALA A 409 1.27 -20.31 5.18
CA ALA A 409 2.42 -19.45 4.99
C ALA A 409 2.07 -17.96 5.17
N TRP A 410 0.89 -17.51 4.73
CA TRP A 410 0.36 -16.17 5.00
C TRP A 410 0.18 -15.93 6.51
N LEU A 411 -0.50 -16.86 7.21
CA LEU A 411 -0.73 -16.78 8.65
C LEU A 411 0.58 -16.81 9.44
N LEU A 412 1.57 -17.59 8.97
CA LEU A 412 2.92 -17.60 9.54
C LEU A 412 3.60 -16.24 9.38
N LEU A 413 3.51 -15.60 8.21
CA LEU A 413 4.08 -14.28 7.97
C LEU A 413 3.46 -13.22 8.89
N LEU A 414 2.13 -13.18 8.98
CA LEU A 414 1.39 -12.29 9.86
C LEU A 414 1.72 -12.56 11.34
N GLY A 415 1.70 -13.83 11.75
CA GLY A 415 2.00 -14.26 13.11
C GLY A 415 3.43 -13.93 13.54
N VAL A 416 4.42 -14.09 12.65
CA VAL A 416 5.83 -13.75 12.93
C VAL A 416 6.04 -12.23 13.00
N ALA A 417 5.33 -11.45 12.17
CA ALA A 417 5.35 -9.99 12.27
C ALA A 417 4.78 -9.52 13.62
N ALA A 418 3.63 -10.04 14.03
CA ALA A 418 3.01 -9.76 15.32
C ALA A 418 3.87 -10.23 16.50
N PHE A 419 4.44 -11.45 16.42
CA PHE A 419 5.35 -11.99 17.42
C PHE A 419 6.60 -11.11 17.59
N SER A 420 7.15 -10.58 16.49
CA SER A 420 8.30 -9.66 16.54
C SER A 420 7.95 -8.39 17.32
N ALA A 421 6.78 -7.80 17.08
CA ALA A 421 6.29 -6.64 17.84
C ALA A 421 6.01 -6.98 19.33
N ALA A 422 5.41 -8.14 19.61
CA ALA A 422 5.15 -8.60 20.98
C ALA A 422 6.45 -8.84 21.76
N ARG A 423 7.44 -9.51 21.14
CA ARG A 423 8.76 -9.72 21.74
C ARG A 423 9.49 -8.40 21.97
N ALA A 424 9.45 -7.48 21.00
CA ALA A 424 10.00 -6.13 21.14
C ALA A 424 9.39 -5.40 22.35
N ARG A 425 8.06 -5.46 22.49
CA ARG A 425 7.32 -4.90 23.63
C ARG A 425 7.78 -5.49 24.96
N THR A 426 7.84 -6.81 25.07
CA THR A 426 8.22 -7.50 26.32
C THR A 426 9.65 -7.16 26.74
N LEU A 427 10.60 -7.20 25.80
CA LEU A 427 12.00 -6.86 26.06
C LEU A 427 12.21 -5.37 26.38
N ALA A 428 11.43 -4.49 25.76
CA ALA A 428 11.44 -3.06 26.07
C ALA A 428 10.89 -2.77 27.47
N ARG A 429 9.82 -3.45 27.88
CA ARG A 429 9.25 -3.33 29.24
C ARG A 429 10.18 -3.81 30.34
N ALA A 430 10.93 -4.88 30.07
CA ALA A 430 11.93 -5.42 30.99
C ALA A 430 13.18 -4.53 31.15
N GLY A 431 13.23 -3.37 30.50
CA GLY A 431 14.46 -2.63 30.28
C GLY A 431 14.54 -1.19 30.78
N GLY A 432 15.60 -0.90 31.54
CA GLY A 432 16.11 0.46 31.82
C GLY A 432 15.13 1.44 32.52
N PRO A 433 15.56 2.70 32.74
CA PRO A 433 14.71 3.74 33.32
C PRO A 433 13.41 3.95 32.52
N ALA A 434 12.34 4.40 33.18
CA ALA A 434 11.00 4.58 32.58
C ALA A 434 11.00 5.37 31.26
N VAL A 435 11.78 6.46 31.20
CA VAL A 435 11.82 7.39 30.07
C VAL A 435 12.35 6.76 28.78
N ASP A 436 13.30 5.82 28.87
CA ASP A 436 13.90 5.20 27.68
C ASP A 436 13.03 4.07 27.08
N ARG A 437 12.07 3.54 27.86
CA ARG A 437 11.19 2.42 27.45
C ARG A 437 9.82 2.84 26.90
N GLU A 438 9.34 4.05 27.19
CA GLU A 438 7.99 4.48 26.79
C GLU A 438 7.77 4.48 25.28
N ALA A 439 8.65 5.13 24.50
CA ALA A 439 8.49 5.21 23.06
C ALA A 439 8.56 3.83 22.35
N PRO A 440 9.55 2.95 22.62
CA PRO A 440 9.57 1.61 22.03
C PRO A 440 8.34 0.75 22.39
N VAL A 441 7.83 0.85 23.62
CA VAL A 441 6.63 0.12 24.05
C VAL A 441 5.39 0.66 23.34
N ALA A 442 5.22 1.98 23.27
CA ALA A 442 4.09 2.60 22.58
C ALA A 442 4.09 2.30 21.06
N MET A 443 5.26 2.29 20.41
CA MET A 443 5.37 1.89 19.01
C MET A 443 5.04 0.40 18.81
N SER A 444 5.49 -0.47 19.72
CA SER A 444 5.17 -1.90 19.64
C SER A 444 3.68 -2.17 19.87
N ASN A 445 3.04 -1.44 20.79
CA ASN A 445 1.59 -1.47 20.97
C ASN A 445 0.84 -1.05 19.71
N ALA A 446 1.30 0.02 19.04
CA ALA A 446 0.69 0.51 17.81
C ALA A 446 0.79 -0.51 16.67
N VAL A 447 1.97 -1.12 16.49
CA VAL A 447 2.19 -2.20 15.50
C VAL A 447 1.28 -3.40 15.76
N LEU A 448 1.15 -3.84 17.01
CA LEU A 448 0.27 -4.97 17.36
C LEU A 448 -1.21 -4.65 17.07
N ALA A 449 -1.66 -3.44 17.42
CA ALA A 449 -3.01 -2.99 17.12
C ALA A 449 -3.25 -2.87 15.61
N ALA A 450 -2.28 -2.36 14.85
CA ALA A 450 -2.34 -2.25 13.39
C ALA A 450 -2.48 -3.63 12.72
N PHE A 451 -1.72 -4.64 13.16
CA PHE A 451 -1.86 -6.01 12.64
C PHE A 451 -3.19 -6.66 12.99
N ALA A 452 -3.73 -6.40 14.19
CA ALA A 452 -5.08 -6.87 14.51
C ALA A 452 -6.14 -6.21 13.62
N GLY A 453 -6.02 -4.90 13.37
CA GLY A 453 -6.88 -4.18 12.43
C GLY A 453 -6.82 -4.75 11.03
N TRP A 454 -5.60 -5.00 10.53
CA TRP A 454 -5.39 -5.66 9.24
C TRP A 454 -6.07 -7.04 9.21
N ALA A 455 -5.85 -7.87 10.23
CA ALA A 455 -6.40 -9.22 10.30
C ALA A 455 -7.94 -9.24 10.32
N VAL A 456 -8.57 -8.33 11.06
CA VAL A 456 -10.03 -8.19 11.11
C VAL A 456 -10.57 -7.66 9.79
N ALA A 457 -9.94 -6.63 9.22
CA ALA A 457 -10.35 -6.09 7.92
C ALA A 457 -10.22 -7.12 6.78
N SER A 458 -9.26 -8.04 6.86
CA SER A 458 -9.03 -9.12 5.88
C SER A 458 -10.16 -10.14 5.80
N VAL A 459 -11.10 -10.16 6.76
CA VAL A 459 -12.33 -10.98 6.66
C VAL A 459 -13.31 -10.43 5.63
N PHE A 460 -13.27 -9.11 5.41
CA PHE A 460 -14.22 -8.39 4.54
C PHE A 460 -13.59 -7.91 3.23
N LEU A 461 -12.31 -8.20 3.03
CA LEU A 461 -11.48 -7.65 1.95
C LEU A 461 -10.53 -8.72 1.44
N HIS A 462 -10.31 -8.74 0.14
CA HIS A 462 -9.30 -9.57 -0.51
C HIS A 462 -7.90 -8.94 -0.37
N LEU A 463 -6.84 -9.66 -0.76
CA LEU A 463 -5.46 -9.17 -0.57
C LEU A 463 -5.19 -7.98 -1.50
N ALA A 464 -5.01 -6.81 -0.91
CA ALA A 464 -4.54 -5.61 -1.58
C ALA A 464 -3.62 -4.85 -0.62
N THR A 465 -2.96 -3.78 -1.09
CA THR A 465 -2.06 -2.95 -0.26
C THR A 465 -1.01 -3.74 0.55
N PHE A 466 -0.58 -4.89 0.04
CA PHE A 466 0.32 -5.84 0.72
C PHE A 466 1.64 -5.19 1.15
N ARG A 467 2.19 -4.29 0.32
CA ARG A 467 3.45 -3.60 0.61
C ARG A 467 3.33 -2.60 1.78
N THR A 468 2.20 -1.91 1.94
CA THR A 468 1.92 -1.10 3.13
C THR A 468 1.95 -1.93 4.42
N PHE A 469 1.38 -3.14 4.39
CA PHE A 469 1.51 -4.10 5.49
C PHE A 469 2.99 -4.47 5.76
N LEU A 470 3.76 -4.74 4.71
CA LEU A 470 5.18 -5.07 4.85
C LEU A 470 6.04 -3.92 5.41
N PHE A 471 5.68 -2.65 5.17
CA PHE A 471 6.34 -1.50 5.81
C PHE A 471 6.13 -1.51 7.33
N VAL A 472 4.91 -1.79 7.80
CA VAL A 472 4.62 -1.95 9.24
C VAL A 472 5.33 -3.19 9.80
N ALA A 473 5.45 -4.27 9.02
CA ALA A 473 6.25 -5.45 9.39
C ALA A 473 7.75 -5.14 9.50
N ALA A 474 8.29 -4.28 8.63
CA ALA A 474 9.66 -3.79 8.71
C ALA A 474 9.91 -3.06 10.03
N LEU A 475 8.96 -2.23 10.45
CA LEU A 475 8.98 -1.53 11.73
C LEU A 475 8.97 -2.50 12.91
N ALA A 476 8.11 -3.54 12.87
CA ALA A 476 8.07 -4.61 13.87
C ALA A 476 9.43 -5.32 14.01
N ALA A 477 10.04 -5.71 12.88
CA ALA A 477 11.34 -6.37 12.84
C ALA A 477 12.47 -5.46 13.38
N ALA A 478 12.45 -4.17 13.01
CA ALA A 478 13.43 -3.20 13.50
C ALA A 478 13.31 -3.01 15.02
N LEU A 479 12.10 -2.86 15.56
CA LEU A 479 11.87 -2.76 17.01
C LEU A 479 12.37 -4.01 17.74
N ASP A 480 12.07 -5.20 17.22
CA ASP A 480 12.52 -6.48 17.78
C ASP A 480 14.06 -6.59 17.82
N ILE A 481 14.73 -6.32 16.71
CA ILE A 481 16.20 -6.40 16.63
C ILE A 481 16.83 -5.42 17.62
N ARG A 482 16.29 -4.21 17.74
CA ARG A 482 16.80 -3.19 18.67
C ARG A 482 16.58 -3.61 20.11
N ALA A 483 15.43 -4.16 20.44
CA ALA A 483 15.13 -4.67 21.78
C ALA A 483 16.05 -5.84 22.16
N ARG A 484 16.25 -6.83 21.25
CA ARG A 484 17.19 -7.95 21.46
C ARG A 484 18.63 -7.50 21.60
N ARG A 485 19.07 -6.49 20.85
CA ARG A 485 20.43 -5.91 20.97
C ARG A 485 20.61 -5.22 22.33
N ALA A 486 19.62 -4.45 22.77
CA ALA A 486 19.65 -3.79 24.07
C ALA A 486 19.67 -4.80 25.23
N ASP A 487 18.83 -5.83 25.16
CA ASP A 487 18.76 -6.89 26.17
C ASP A 487 20.07 -7.67 26.30
N ARG A 488 20.65 -8.11 25.17
CA ARG A 488 21.97 -8.77 25.14
C ARG A 488 23.09 -7.88 25.69
N HIS A 489 23.01 -6.57 25.47
CA HIS A 489 23.99 -5.64 26.03
C HIS A 489 23.87 -5.61 27.56
N ARG A 490 22.65 -5.52 28.11
CA ARG A 490 22.42 -5.55 29.57
C ARG A 490 22.92 -6.83 30.21
N GLN A 491 22.64 -7.99 29.61
CA GLN A 491 23.10 -9.28 30.14
C GLN A 491 24.63 -9.44 30.15
N ARG A 492 25.34 -8.69 29.30
CA ARG A 492 26.81 -8.77 29.16
C ARG A 492 27.57 -7.76 30.01
N THR A 493 26.92 -6.70 30.50
CA THR A 493 27.53 -5.71 31.39
C THR A 493 27.10 -6.04 32.83
N PRO A 494 27.85 -6.84 33.59
CA PRO A 494 27.52 -7.06 35.00
C PRO A 494 27.58 -5.73 35.76
N ALA A 495 26.69 -5.57 36.74
CA ALA A 495 26.70 -4.43 37.63
C ALA A 495 28.07 -4.36 38.34
N GLY A 496 28.90 -3.37 37.96
CA GLY A 496 30.19 -3.09 38.61
C GLY A 496 31.46 -3.28 37.78
N SER A 497 31.43 -3.81 36.54
CA SER A 497 32.65 -3.89 35.72
C SER A 497 32.85 -2.60 34.90
N GLY A 498 33.91 -1.84 35.19
CA GLY A 498 34.34 -0.69 34.38
C GLY A 498 34.60 -1.05 32.91
N PRO A 499 34.78 -0.05 32.02
CA PRO A 499 34.85 -0.27 30.57
C PRO A 499 36.12 -1.05 30.22
N THR A 500 36.01 -2.38 30.13
CA THR A 500 37.05 -3.21 29.53
C THR A 500 36.91 -3.11 28.02
N VAL A 501 37.79 -2.32 27.40
CA VAL A 501 37.96 -2.28 25.94
C VAL A 501 38.46 -3.65 25.49
N ARG A 502 37.54 -4.55 25.14
CA ARG A 502 37.90 -5.81 24.47
C ARG A 502 38.19 -5.54 23.00
N PRO A 503 39.22 -6.19 22.41
CA PRO A 503 39.51 -6.05 21.00
C PRO A 503 38.30 -6.50 20.18
N ARG A 504 37.95 -5.69 19.17
CA ARG A 504 36.91 -5.98 18.18
C ARG A 504 37.17 -7.35 17.56
N ARG A 505 36.43 -8.38 17.99
CA ARG A 505 36.36 -9.65 17.23
C ARG A 505 35.77 -9.32 15.86
N SER A 506 36.55 -9.50 14.80
CA SER A 506 36.09 -9.43 13.42
C SER A 506 34.98 -10.47 13.25
N ALA A 507 33.74 -9.99 13.28
CA ALA A 507 32.59 -10.83 13.05
C ALA A 507 32.66 -11.28 11.59
N GLY A 508 33.04 -12.54 11.35
CA GLY A 508 32.78 -13.17 10.06
C GLY A 508 31.29 -13.01 9.71
N LEU A 509 30.96 -13.01 8.41
CA LEU A 509 29.58 -12.96 7.95
C LEU A 509 28.75 -14.00 8.71
N SER A 510 27.80 -13.53 9.53
CA SER A 510 26.86 -14.41 10.21
C SER A 510 26.10 -15.25 9.17
N ALA A 511 25.61 -16.43 9.53
CA ALA A 511 24.78 -17.24 8.64
C ALA A 511 23.62 -16.42 8.02
N GLY A 512 23.07 -15.46 8.79
CA GLY A 512 22.07 -14.51 8.32
C GLY A 512 22.57 -13.59 7.20
N ALA A 513 23.79 -13.05 7.29
CA ALA A 513 24.33 -12.14 6.26
C ALA A 513 24.59 -12.85 4.92
N ARG A 514 25.02 -14.12 4.97
CA ARG A 514 25.16 -14.97 3.77
C ARG A 514 23.81 -15.26 3.13
N SER A 515 22.81 -15.57 3.96
CA SER A 515 21.44 -15.81 3.50
C SER A 515 20.83 -14.56 2.85
N THR A 516 21.02 -13.37 3.46
CA THR A 516 20.53 -12.10 2.90
C THR A 516 21.18 -11.75 1.56
N ALA A 517 22.49 -11.98 1.40
CA ALA A 517 23.17 -11.72 0.14
C ALA A 517 22.69 -12.64 -0.99
N VAL A 518 22.53 -13.94 -0.71
CA VAL A 518 22.01 -14.91 -1.69
C VAL A 518 20.58 -14.54 -2.15
N LEU A 519 19.74 -14.11 -1.20
CA LEU A 519 18.36 -13.71 -1.49
C LEU A 519 18.27 -12.44 -2.32
N LEU A 520 19.10 -11.44 -2.01
CA LEU A 520 19.17 -10.22 -2.80
C LEU A 520 19.62 -10.52 -4.23
N THR A 521 20.63 -11.36 -4.42
CA THR A 521 21.08 -11.77 -5.75
C THR A 521 20.00 -12.55 -6.50
N ALA A 522 19.36 -13.53 -5.85
CA ALA A 522 18.30 -14.33 -6.48
C ALA A 522 17.09 -13.46 -6.88
N ALA A 523 16.63 -12.57 -6.01
CA ALA A 523 15.50 -11.68 -6.29
C ALA A 523 15.80 -10.69 -7.43
N LEU A 524 17.03 -10.16 -7.50
CA LEU A 524 17.44 -9.25 -8.57
C LEU A 524 17.54 -9.96 -9.94
N LEU A 525 17.95 -11.23 -9.95
CA LEU A 525 17.96 -12.05 -11.17
C LEU A 525 16.54 -12.38 -11.66
N VAL A 526 15.63 -12.72 -10.74
CA VAL A 526 14.21 -12.95 -11.07
C VAL A 526 13.56 -11.67 -11.60
N LEU A 527 13.85 -10.52 -10.99
CA LEU A 527 13.36 -9.22 -11.46
C LEU A 527 13.85 -8.88 -12.87
N ALA A 528 15.14 -9.11 -13.14
CA ALA A 528 15.71 -8.90 -14.47
C ALA A 528 15.05 -9.81 -15.52
N GLY A 529 14.83 -11.09 -15.19
CA GLY A 529 14.11 -12.04 -16.05
C GLY A 529 12.67 -11.62 -16.32
N ALA A 530 11.92 -11.19 -15.29
CA ALA A 530 10.54 -10.74 -15.43
C ALA A 530 10.40 -9.47 -16.28
N LEU A 531 11.31 -8.50 -16.13
CA LEU A 531 11.34 -7.29 -16.96
C LEU A 531 11.74 -7.60 -18.40
N TRP A 532 12.63 -8.57 -18.60
CA TRP A 532 13.04 -9.01 -19.93
C TRP A 532 11.90 -9.70 -20.69
N LEU A 533 11.11 -10.53 -19.99
CA LEU A 533 9.96 -11.24 -20.54
C LEU A 533 8.76 -10.31 -20.82
N ARG A 534 8.58 -9.24 -20.04
CA ARG A 534 7.47 -8.28 -20.22
C ARG A 534 7.70 -7.20 -21.28
N ALA A 535 8.94 -7.00 -21.71
CA ALA A 535 9.26 -6.00 -22.70
C ALA A 535 9.07 -6.61 -24.10
N GLU A 536 7.82 -6.66 -24.56
CA GLU A 536 7.51 -6.77 -25.98
C GLU A 536 7.35 -5.38 -26.58
N PRO A 537 7.76 -5.17 -27.84
CA PRO A 537 7.44 -3.93 -28.55
C PRO A 537 5.92 -3.85 -28.71
N SER A 538 5.24 -3.03 -27.90
CA SER A 538 3.84 -2.72 -28.16
C SER A 538 3.77 -1.78 -29.36
N GLU A 539 2.91 -2.10 -30.31
CA GLU A 539 2.49 -1.14 -31.33
C GLU A 539 1.87 0.10 -30.67
N PRO A 540 1.92 1.28 -31.31
CA PRO A 540 1.23 2.47 -30.80
C PRO A 540 -0.25 2.17 -30.57
N THR A 541 -0.80 2.71 -29.48
CA THR A 541 -2.24 2.63 -29.17
C THR A 541 -2.85 4.02 -29.31
N TRP A 542 -4.07 4.10 -29.81
CA TRP A 542 -4.83 5.34 -29.97
C TRP A 542 -5.96 5.39 -28.95
N SER A 543 -6.16 6.56 -28.35
CA SER A 543 -7.24 6.86 -27.42
C SER A 543 -8.23 7.83 -28.08
N ALA A 544 -9.50 7.44 -28.17
CA ALA A 544 -10.58 8.24 -28.75
C ALA A 544 -11.65 8.54 -27.70
N SER A 545 -12.10 9.79 -27.60
CA SER A 545 -13.07 10.22 -26.57
C SER A 545 -14.35 10.83 -27.16
N ALA A 546 -15.52 10.37 -26.71
CA ALA A 546 -16.86 10.87 -27.10
C ALA A 546 -17.63 11.36 -25.86
N GLY A 547 -18.34 12.50 -25.96
CA GLY A 547 -19.00 13.14 -24.82
C GLY A 547 -20.53 13.02 -24.83
N MET A 548 -21.14 12.92 -23.65
CA MET A 548 -22.60 12.96 -23.42
C MET A 548 -22.91 13.83 -22.21
N GLN A 549 -23.81 14.78 -22.37
CA GLN A 549 -24.31 15.69 -21.36
C GLN A 549 -25.63 15.17 -20.77
N MET A 550 -25.79 15.17 -19.47
CA MET A 550 -27.03 14.79 -18.78
C MET A 550 -27.58 15.96 -17.97
N ALA A 551 -28.88 16.20 -18.08
CA ALA A 551 -29.58 17.25 -17.36
C ALA A 551 -30.77 16.68 -16.60
N VAL A 552 -31.11 17.29 -15.47
CA VAL A 552 -32.30 16.94 -14.69
C VAL A 552 -33.50 17.69 -15.28
N ASN A 553 -34.54 16.95 -15.65
CA ASN A 553 -35.81 17.47 -16.10
C ASN A 553 -36.68 17.81 -14.88
N TYR A 554 -36.64 19.07 -14.45
CA TYR A 554 -37.41 19.57 -13.29
C TYR A 554 -38.92 19.71 -13.53
N THR A 555 -39.45 19.19 -14.65
CA THR A 555 -40.87 19.31 -14.96
C THR A 555 -41.62 18.01 -14.73
N GLN A 556 -42.40 18.00 -13.64
CA GLN A 556 -43.52 17.12 -13.28
C GLN A 556 -43.29 16.14 -12.10
N ASP A 557 -44.02 16.44 -11.02
CA ASP A 557 -44.34 15.68 -9.81
C ASP A 557 -43.30 15.51 -8.68
N THR A 558 -43.72 15.92 -7.47
CA THR A 558 -42.95 15.86 -6.21
C THR A 558 -42.94 14.50 -5.53
N ASP A 559 -43.57 13.48 -6.13
CA ASP A 559 -43.72 12.12 -5.59
C ASP A 559 -42.69 11.12 -6.17
N SER A 560 -41.46 11.59 -6.45
CA SER A 560 -40.37 10.69 -6.85
C SER A 560 -39.96 9.78 -5.69
N PRO A 561 -39.89 8.46 -5.87
CA PRO A 561 -39.58 7.52 -4.80
C PRO A 561 -38.16 7.73 -4.25
N ALA A 562 -37.96 7.44 -2.95
CA ALA A 562 -36.75 7.79 -2.20
C ALA A 562 -35.42 7.18 -2.71
N TYR A 563 -35.47 6.24 -3.66
CA TYR A 563 -34.30 5.64 -4.30
C TYR A 563 -33.81 6.41 -5.53
N ASP A 564 -34.50 7.47 -5.96
CA ASP A 564 -34.11 8.32 -7.10
C ASP A 564 -33.29 9.55 -6.68
N LEU A 565 -32.96 9.66 -5.38
CA LEU A 565 -32.25 10.80 -4.78
C LEU A 565 -31.01 10.36 -3.99
N ASP A 566 -30.01 11.25 -3.90
CA ASP A 566 -28.78 11.05 -3.13
C ASP A 566 -29.07 10.85 -1.63
N THR A 567 -28.38 9.89 -1.01
CA THR A 567 -28.60 9.48 0.38
C THR A 567 -28.27 10.54 1.44
N LEU A 568 -27.41 11.52 1.14
CA LEU A 568 -27.00 12.56 2.10
C LEU A 568 -27.59 13.92 1.75
N SER A 569 -27.59 14.31 0.47
CA SER A 569 -28.06 15.63 0.05
C SER A 569 -29.54 15.67 -0.36
N ARG A 570 -30.13 14.51 -0.69
CA ARG A 570 -31.44 14.39 -1.35
C ARG A 570 -31.56 15.10 -2.70
N ASP A 571 -30.43 15.36 -3.36
CA ASP A 571 -30.40 15.87 -4.74
C ASP A 571 -30.48 14.74 -5.77
N GLY A 572 -30.61 15.08 -7.05
CA GLY A 572 -30.67 14.11 -8.15
C GLY A 572 -29.43 13.21 -8.25
N LEU A 573 -29.66 11.94 -8.52
CA LEU A 573 -28.69 10.85 -8.71
C LEU A 573 -27.88 10.92 -10.01
N VAL A 574 -27.49 12.12 -10.47
CA VAL A 574 -26.66 12.31 -11.68
C VAL A 574 -25.41 11.43 -11.64
N ARG A 575 -24.85 11.26 -10.44
CA ARG A 575 -23.71 10.38 -10.16
C ARG A 575 -24.01 8.89 -10.38
N THR A 576 -25.17 8.40 -9.94
CA THR A 576 -25.58 6.99 -10.12
C THR A 576 -25.89 6.68 -11.58
N MET A 577 -26.60 7.57 -12.26
CA MET A 577 -26.88 7.43 -13.69
C MET A 577 -25.58 7.45 -14.51
N GLY A 578 -24.61 8.27 -14.11
CA GLY A 578 -23.27 8.22 -14.64
C GLY A 578 -22.53 6.90 -14.43
N GLY A 579 -22.64 6.31 -13.23
CA GLY A 579 -22.09 4.99 -12.94
C GLY A 579 -22.74 3.87 -13.75
N ILE A 580 -24.05 3.95 -13.96
CA ILE A 580 -24.80 3.05 -14.84
C ILE A 580 -24.28 3.17 -16.27
N ALA A 581 -24.11 4.40 -16.79
CA ALA A 581 -23.55 4.68 -18.11
C ALA A 581 -22.18 4.03 -18.34
N ALA A 582 -21.39 3.89 -17.27
CA ALA A 582 -20.06 3.30 -17.25
C ALA A 582 -20.04 1.77 -17.09
N SER A 583 -21.21 1.11 -17.03
CA SER A 583 -21.27 -0.34 -16.81
C SER A 583 -20.80 -1.15 -18.03
N GLN A 584 -20.22 -2.33 -17.74
CA GLN A 584 -19.68 -3.25 -18.76
C GLN A 584 -20.70 -3.64 -19.83
N ARG A 585 -21.99 -3.68 -19.47
CA ARG A 585 -23.10 -3.96 -20.40
C ARG A 585 -23.05 -3.08 -21.64
N PHE A 586 -22.83 -1.77 -21.48
CA PHE A 586 -22.82 -0.84 -22.61
C PHE A 586 -21.54 -0.95 -23.42
N THR A 587 -20.43 -1.30 -22.77
CA THR A 587 -19.19 -1.66 -23.44
C THR A 587 -19.39 -2.85 -24.37
N ASP A 588 -19.99 -3.93 -23.88
CA ASP A 588 -20.23 -5.14 -24.66
C ASP A 588 -21.21 -4.88 -25.82
N GLU A 589 -22.30 -4.14 -25.56
CA GLU A 589 -23.27 -3.75 -26.59
C GLU A 589 -22.66 -2.86 -27.66
N GLY A 590 -21.86 -1.86 -27.26
CA GLY A 590 -21.19 -0.95 -28.18
C GLY A 590 -20.12 -1.66 -29.02
N LEU A 591 -19.29 -2.51 -28.41
CA LEU A 591 -18.29 -3.30 -29.13
C LEU A 591 -18.93 -4.30 -30.10
N ALA A 592 -20.07 -4.91 -29.76
CA ALA A 592 -20.81 -5.75 -30.68
C ALA A 592 -21.29 -4.97 -31.93
N GLN A 593 -21.69 -3.70 -31.77
CA GLN A 593 -22.04 -2.83 -32.90
C GLN A 593 -20.82 -2.46 -33.77
N VAL A 594 -19.67 -2.20 -33.15
CA VAL A 594 -18.41 -1.92 -33.86
C VAL A 594 -17.95 -3.15 -34.66
N ALA A 595 -18.02 -4.34 -34.06
CA ALA A 595 -17.72 -5.60 -34.74
C ALA A 595 -18.67 -5.86 -35.92
N ALA A 596 -19.97 -5.58 -35.75
CA ALA A 596 -20.96 -5.69 -36.82
C ALA A 596 -20.72 -4.70 -37.98
N ALA A 597 -20.06 -3.57 -37.72
CA ALA A 597 -19.61 -2.61 -38.75
C ALA A 597 -18.30 -3.02 -39.45
N GLY A 598 -17.72 -4.17 -39.10
CA GLY A 598 -16.51 -4.71 -39.72
C GLY A 598 -15.20 -4.10 -39.21
N LEU A 599 -15.23 -3.39 -38.08
CA LEU A 599 -14.04 -2.81 -37.44
C LEU A 599 -13.46 -3.78 -36.39
N PRO A 600 -12.13 -3.82 -36.23
CA PRO A 600 -11.47 -4.71 -35.26
C PRO A 600 -11.77 -4.23 -33.83
N THR A 601 -12.27 -5.13 -32.98
CA THR A 601 -12.57 -4.84 -31.56
C THR A 601 -11.55 -5.43 -30.60
N ASP A 602 -10.66 -6.28 -31.09
CA ASP A 602 -9.65 -6.95 -30.26
C ASP A 602 -8.66 -5.95 -29.69
N GLY A 603 -8.51 -5.98 -28.35
CA GLY A 603 -7.62 -5.07 -27.63
C GLY A 603 -8.19 -3.66 -27.40
N ILE A 604 -9.48 -3.42 -27.68
CA ILE A 604 -10.14 -2.17 -27.30
C ILE A 604 -10.57 -2.22 -25.83
N THR A 605 -10.11 -1.25 -25.05
CA THR A 605 -10.57 -1.01 -23.67
C THR A 605 -11.38 0.28 -23.60
N ILE A 606 -12.50 0.28 -22.86
CA ILE A 606 -13.35 1.46 -22.68
C ILE A 606 -13.25 1.94 -21.23
N GLU A 607 -13.02 3.24 -21.07
CA GLU A 607 -13.09 3.96 -19.81
C GLU A 607 -14.16 5.05 -19.92
N VAL A 608 -15.01 5.19 -18.92
CA VAL A 608 -16.03 6.25 -18.87
C VAL A 608 -15.70 7.17 -17.69
N SER A 609 -15.44 8.43 -17.98
CA SER A 609 -15.23 9.47 -16.98
C SER A 609 -16.42 10.43 -16.95
N GLY A 610 -16.77 10.98 -15.79
CA GLY A 610 -17.95 11.82 -15.65
C GLY A 610 -17.82 12.91 -14.61
N SER A 611 -18.51 14.04 -14.81
CA SER A 611 -18.58 15.17 -13.90
C SER A 611 -20.00 15.36 -13.41
N VAL A 612 -20.23 15.10 -12.12
CA VAL A 612 -21.56 15.14 -11.48
C VAL A 612 -22.17 16.54 -11.51
N ARG A 613 -21.36 17.60 -11.38
CA ARG A 613 -21.84 19.00 -11.41
C ARG A 613 -22.24 19.47 -12.78
N SER A 614 -21.52 19.01 -13.81
CA SER A 614 -21.84 19.40 -15.18
C SER A 614 -22.81 18.42 -15.83
N GLY A 615 -22.94 17.19 -15.35
CA GLY A 615 -23.64 16.11 -16.05
C GLY A 615 -22.89 15.62 -17.29
N LEU A 616 -21.64 16.02 -17.51
CA LEU A 616 -20.85 15.60 -18.65
C LEU A 616 -20.19 14.24 -18.39
N PHE A 617 -20.43 13.29 -19.27
CA PHE A 617 -19.79 11.97 -19.35
C PHE A 617 -18.92 11.91 -20.61
N VAL A 618 -17.73 11.34 -20.50
CA VAL A 618 -16.77 11.17 -21.59
C VAL A 618 -16.38 9.70 -21.65
N PHE A 619 -16.67 9.09 -22.78
CA PHE A 619 -16.40 7.69 -23.10
C PHE A 619 -15.11 7.63 -23.89
N THR A 620 -14.08 7.05 -23.31
CA THR A 620 -12.73 6.96 -23.87
C THR A 620 -12.43 5.51 -24.25
N ALA A 621 -12.29 5.24 -25.54
CA ALA A 621 -11.82 3.96 -26.05
C ALA A 621 -10.32 4.02 -26.32
N THR A 622 -9.58 3.00 -25.91
CA THR A 622 -8.15 2.85 -26.23
C THR A 622 -7.95 1.56 -26.99
N GLY A 623 -7.28 1.60 -28.14
CA GLY A 623 -7.07 0.43 -28.98
C GLY A 623 -5.99 0.61 -30.04
N PRO A 624 -5.63 -0.46 -30.76
CA PRO A 624 -4.57 -0.47 -31.77
C PRO A 624 -5.00 0.10 -33.13
N ASP A 625 -6.23 0.58 -33.27
CA ASP A 625 -6.68 1.25 -34.49
C ASP A 625 -7.47 2.52 -34.14
N PRO A 626 -7.12 3.70 -34.70
CA PRO A 626 -7.75 4.96 -34.35
C PRO A 626 -9.22 5.05 -34.80
N ALA A 627 -9.60 4.39 -35.90
CA ALA A 627 -10.97 4.41 -36.40
C ALA A 627 -11.87 3.48 -35.57
N ALA A 628 -11.35 2.32 -35.17
CA ALA A 628 -12.04 1.39 -34.29
C ALA A 628 -12.19 1.95 -32.87
N ALA A 629 -11.16 2.61 -32.32
CA ALA A 629 -11.26 3.33 -31.05
C ALA A 629 -12.34 4.43 -31.12
N ALA A 630 -12.33 5.26 -32.16
CA ALA A 630 -13.36 6.30 -32.33
C ALA A 630 -14.78 5.72 -32.45
N ALA A 631 -14.95 4.67 -33.25
CA ALA A 631 -16.24 3.99 -33.39
C ALA A 631 -16.71 3.37 -32.07
N ALA A 632 -15.79 2.77 -31.30
CA ALA A 632 -16.12 2.14 -30.03
C ALA A 632 -16.53 3.16 -28.96
N ALA A 633 -15.80 4.28 -28.85
CA ALA A 633 -16.14 5.36 -27.93
C ALA A 633 -17.56 5.90 -28.20
N ASP A 634 -17.92 6.08 -29.47
CA ASP A 634 -19.23 6.62 -29.85
C ASP A 634 -20.36 5.59 -29.72
N ALA A 635 -20.11 4.32 -30.09
CA ALA A 635 -21.09 3.24 -29.98
C ALA A 635 -21.47 2.95 -28.52
N VAL A 636 -20.48 2.91 -27.62
CA VAL A 636 -20.72 2.70 -26.18
C VAL A 636 -21.47 3.88 -25.56
N ARG A 637 -21.08 5.11 -25.89
CA ARG A 637 -21.81 6.33 -25.50
C ARG A 637 -23.27 6.26 -25.95
N ALA A 638 -23.53 5.87 -27.20
CA ALA A 638 -24.88 5.79 -27.75
C ALA A 638 -25.72 4.69 -27.08
N ALA A 639 -25.13 3.53 -26.78
CA ALA A 639 -25.79 2.47 -26.03
C ALA A 639 -26.19 2.92 -24.62
N ALA A 640 -25.27 3.56 -23.89
CA ALA A 640 -25.54 4.13 -22.58
C ALA A 640 -26.62 5.22 -22.65
N GLN A 641 -26.56 6.10 -23.65
CA GLN A 641 -27.52 7.18 -23.86
C GLN A 641 -28.95 6.65 -23.99
N ARG A 642 -29.17 5.68 -24.90
CA ARG A 642 -30.49 5.08 -25.13
C ARG A 642 -31.10 4.50 -23.86
N PHE A 643 -30.30 3.78 -23.08
CA PHE A 643 -30.77 3.19 -21.84
C PHE A 643 -31.15 4.27 -20.81
N LEU A 644 -30.30 5.28 -20.62
CA LEU A 644 -30.56 6.31 -19.63
C LEU A 644 -31.79 7.16 -19.96
N ASP A 645 -32.03 7.45 -21.23
CA ASP A 645 -33.24 8.14 -21.69
C ASP A 645 -34.53 7.31 -21.44
N GLU A 646 -34.43 5.98 -21.38
CA GLU A 646 -35.57 5.07 -21.11
C GLU A 646 -35.81 4.82 -19.62
N VAL A 647 -34.74 4.81 -18.81
CA VAL A 647 -34.78 4.35 -17.41
C VAL A 647 -35.41 5.36 -16.46
N SER A 648 -35.30 6.66 -16.76
CA SER A 648 -35.88 7.68 -15.91
C SER A 648 -36.26 8.93 -16.70
N ALA A 649 -37.55 9.27 -16.67
CA ALA A 649 -38.07 10.50 -17.27
C ALA A 649 -37.55 11.78 -16.57
N LEU A 650 -36.90 11.65 -15.41
CA LEU A 650 -36.29 12.72 -14.65
C LEU A 650 -34.95 13.18 -15.24
N TYR A 651 -34.27 12.37 -16.06
CA TYR A 651 -32.99 12.71 -16.66
C TYR A 651 -33.11 12.73 -18.19
N VAL A 652 -32.55 13.77 -18.81
CA VAL A 652 -32.45 13.87 -20.26
C VAL A 652 -30.98 13.88 -20.62
N THR A 653 -30.57 12.98 -21.51
CA THR A 653 -29.20 12.96 -22.04
C THR A 653 -29.14 13.60 -23.42
N GLN A 654 -28.01 14.22 -23.75
CA GLN A 654 -27.72 14.89 -25.01
C GLN A 654 -26.27 14.60 -25.40
N PRO A 655 -25.97 14.19 -26.63
CA PRO A 655 -24.59 14.02 -27.07
C PRO A 655 -23.85 15.37 -27.11
N VAL A 656 -22.56 15.37 -26.77
CA VAL A 656 -21.69 16.54 -27.00
C VAL A 656 -21.41 16.63 -28.51
N PRO A 657 -21.69 17.77 -29.17
CA PRO A 657 -21.52 17.89 -30.62
C PRO A 657 -20.06 17.75 -31.05
N GLY A 658 -19.81 16.92 -32.07
CA GLY A 658 -18.51 16.75 -32.73
C GLY A 658 -18.07 15.29 -32.80
N PRO A 659 -17.16 14.94 -33.72
CA PRO A 659 -16.59 13.59 -33.79
C PRO A 659 -15.69 13.29 -32.59
N PRO A 660 -15.46 12.01 -32.23
CA PRO A 660 -14.57 11.65 -31.13
C PRO A 660 -13.16 12.22 -31.28
N VAL A 661 -12.58 12.75 -30.19
CA VAL A 661 -11.22 13.30 -30.18
C VAL A 661 -10.22 12.15 -30.07
N VAL A 662 -9.37 11.98 -31.08
CA VAL A 662 -8.37 10.90 -31.15
C VAL A 662 -6.98 11.43 -30.78
N THR A 663 -6.29 10.76 -29.87
CA THR A 663 -4.93 11.06 -29.43
C THR A 663 -4.06 9.80 -29.43
N GLU A 664 -2.79 9.91 -29.79
CA GLU A 664 -1.84 8.80 -29.76
C GLU A 664 -1.29 8.62 -28.33
N ALA A 665 -1.39 7.41 -27.78
CA ALA A 665 -0.83 7.06 -26.47
C ALA A 665 0.57 6.46 -26.63
N ALA A 666 1.52 6.91 -25.80
CA ALA A 666 2.92 6.47 -25.87
C ALA A 666 3.08 4.99 -25.45
N ALA A 667 3.88 4.24 -26.22
CA ALA A 667 4.17 2.83 -25.99
C ALA A 667 4.83 2.55 -24.61
N PRO A 668 4.49 1.45 -23.90
CA PRO A 668 5.15 1.10 -22.65
C PRO A 668 6.48 0.38 -22.88
N TYR A 669 7.56 0.97 -22.38
CA TYR A 669 8.78 0.35 -21.85
C TYR A 669 9.78 -0.41 -22.77
N ASP A 670 11.06 -0.01 -22.68
CA ASP A 670 12.23 -0.57 -23.38
C ASP A 670 12.93 -1.69 -22.56
N ARG A 671 13.29 -2.81 -23.23
CA ARG A 671 14.10 -3.94 -22.70
C ARG A 671 15.36 -3.51 -21.96
N ARG A 672 15.94 -2.35 -22.30
CA ARG A 672 17.13 -1.79 -21.63
C ARG A 672 16.96 -1.55 -20.13
N LEU A 673 15.73 -1.45 -19.62
CA LEU A 673 15.48 -1.28 -18.18
C LEU A 673 15.76 -2.54 -17.35
N ALA A 674 15.81 -3.73 -17.97
CA ALA A 674 16.22 -4.96 -17.30
C ALA A 674 17.73 -4.99 -16.94
N LEU A 675 18.54 -4.11 -17.55
CA LEU A 675 19.99 -4.04 -17.30
C LEU A 675 20.32 -3.52 -15.89
N VAL A 676 19.45 -2.69 -15.32
CA VAL A 676 19.64 -2.07 -13.99
C VAL A 676 19.60 -3.09 -12.85
N PRO A 677 18.55 -3.93 -12.69
CA PRO A 677 18.53 -4.95 -11.64
C PRO A 677 19.61 -6.02 -11.83
N LEU A 678 19.97 -6.34 -13.08
CA LEU A 678 21.03 -7.30 -13.39
C LEU A 678 22.41 -6.78 -12.94
N ALA A 679 22.72 -5.51 -13.21
CA ALA A 679 23.94 -4.86 -12.71
C ALA A 679 23.98 -4.79 -11.18
N LEU A 680 22.86 -4.48 -10.52
CA LEU A 680 22.74 -4.49 -9.06
C LEU A 680 22.98 -5.89 -8.46
N GLY A 681 22.45 -6.94 -9.09
CA GLY A 681 22.64 -8.33 -8.65
C GLY A 681 24.12 -8.73 -8.65
N VAL A 682 24.84 -8.37 -9.71
CA VAL A 682 26.28 -8.59 -9.85
C VAL A 682 27.07 -7.82 -8.77
N LEU A 683 26.72 -6.56 -8.52
CA LEU A 683 27.38 -5.74 -7.50
C LEU A 683 27.18 -6.30 -6.08
N VAL A 684 25.99 -6.79 -5.75
CA VAL A 684 25.70 -7.42 -4.46
C VAL A 684 26.49 -8.72 -4.29
N ALA A 685 26.55 -9.56 -5.33
CA ALA A 685 27.30 -10.81 -5.31
C ALA A 685 28.82 -10.56 -5.18
N ALA A 686 29.35 -9.60 -5.94
CA ALA A 686 30.75 -9.19 -5.88
C ALA A 686 31.12 -8.59 -4.51
N GLY A 687 30.25 -7.75 -3.93
CA GLY A 687 30.43 -7.19 -2.60
C GLY A 687 30.45 -8.26 -1.50
N ALA A 688 29.55 -9.24 -1.56
CA ALA A 688 29.53 -10.37 -0.65
C ALA A 688 30.78 -11.25 -0.79
N GLY A 689 31.23 -11.51 -2.01
CA GLY A 689 32.45 -12.26 -2.32
C GLY A 689 33.72 -11.55 -1.80
N ALA A 690 33.85 -10.25 -2.05
CA ALA A 690 34.97 -9.44 -1.55
C ALA A 690 35.03 -9.43 -0.01
N LEU A 691 33.87 -9.40 0.65
CA LEU A 691 33.78 -9.44 2.10
C LEU A 691 34.14 -10.83 2.66
N ALA A 692 33.71 -11.90 2.00
CA ALA A 692 34.10 -13.27 2.34
C ALA A 692 35.62 -13.47 2.17
N TRP A 693 36.22 -12.90 1.12
CA TRP A 693 37.66 -12.94 0.90
C TRP A 693 38.43 -12.14 1.95
N ARG A 694 38.01 -10.91 2.26
CA ARG A 694 38.65 -10.07 3.29
C ARG A 694 38.58 -10.71 4.67
N THR A 695 37.43 -11.29 5.04
CA THR A 695 37.27 -11.97 6.34
C THR A 695 38.11 -13.24 6.44
N ARG A 696 38.31 -13.99 5.35
CA ARG A 696 39.29 -15.09 5.30
C ARG A 696 40.71 -14.57 5.52
N ARG A 697 41.12 -13.55 4.77
CA ARG A 697 42.47 -12.96 4.86
C ARG A 697 42.79 -12.39 6.25
N GLU A 698 41.82 -11.79 6.92
CA GLU A 698 41.96 -11.31 8.30
C GLU A 698 42.06 -12.46 9.32
N ARG A 699 41.36 -13.59 9.09
CA ARG A 699 41.53 -14.82 9.89
C ARG A 699 42.90 -15.44 9.69
N ASP A 700 43.36 -15.54 8.44
CA ASP A 700 44.66 -16.13 8.12
C ASP A 700 45.81 -15.29 8.72
N ARG A 701 45.68 -13.94 8.67
CA ARG A 701 46.59 -13.03 9.36
C ARG A 701 46.57 -13.20 10.88
N ALA A 702 45.39 -13.30 11.49
CA ALA A 702 45.28 -13.52 12.92
C ALA A 702 45.84 -14.88 13.36
N ALA A 703 45.71 -15.92 12.53
CA ALA A 703 46.32 -17.23 12.76
C ALA A 703 47.85 -17.18 12.64
N SER A 704 48.38 -16.40 11.68
CA SER A 704 49.84 -16.22 11.51
C SER A 704 50.51 -15.33 12.58
N GLN A 705 49.73 -14.57 13.35
CA GLN A 705 50.22 -13.66 14.40
C GLN A 705 50.05 -14.21 15.82
N GLN A 706 49.59 -15.46 15.98
CA GLN A 706 49.65 -16.12 17.28
C GLN A 706 51.12 -16.44 17.61
N PRO A 707 51.69 -15.91 18.71
CA PRO A 707 53.04 -16.29 19.10
C PRO A 707 53.06 -17.78 19.40
N VAL A 708 54.04 -18.47 18.81
CA VAL A 708 54.39 -19.85 19.19
C VAL A 708 54.63 -19.83 20.70
N PRO A 709 53.97 -20.69 21.49
CA PRO A 709 54.24 -20.75 22.92
C PRO A 709 55.69 -21.17 23.11
N THR A 710 56.52 -20.26 23.59
CA THR A 710 57.86 -20.58 24.06
C THR A 710 57.69 -21.41 25.33
N SER A 711 58.06 -22.69 25.22
CA SER A 711 58.14 -23.68 26.31
C SER A 711 59.09 -23.24 27.42
#